data_AF-A0A7C1TFN1-F1
#
_entry.id   AF-A0A7C1TFN1-F1
#
_cell.length_a   1.000
_cell.length_b   1.000
_cell.length_c   1.000
_cell.angle_alpha   90.00
_cell.angle_beta   90.00
_cell.angle_gamma   90.00
#
_symmetry.space_group_name_H-M   'P 1'
#
loop_
_entity.id
_entity.type
_entity.pdbx_description
1 polymer ?
#
loop_
_entity_poly.entity_id
_entity_poly.type
_entity_poly.pdbx_seq_one_letter_code
_entity_poly.pdbx_strand_id
1 'polypeptide(L)'
;MKCCNRYLLFIALFFSAAIQAAPVSDIAHTVHNLSASGPGTVTATTESQICVFCHTPHDADQVPAAPLWNRALSGSTYTPYSSASMDAVGLNQPGGSSKLCLSCHDGTLALGAVNVLDGQSNVNIAMSGTSTTGGMPPGSGIQTGFTRDLGTNLTNDHPVSFPYDSTLASADGELRDPALVSHIGNRVAGQSSPLVPLENGELQCVSCHDPHIRDSNSAVNIKFLRLNRFQISSPLGGNFDRNNDIICLACHDKLGQAWAMSAHADQTVADEIYSSTAATQRDFPANIQVWEAGCLNCHDTHTVQGSRRLLREGTDSLATPKSGGNSAIEETCYQCHSSDGSVLLGQGGAGFPVPDIKTDFISIRRMPITNNDQPAGTEVHDITDADFSETTLLLGKGNPQNRHVECTDCHNPHRLMKNQLFNGSAGSSVGTHQHDSTVQHSNIASGVLRGSRGVEPVYGSSAWGSLPSNYIVKQGDGGLGASTTVSSAHVTREYQVCLKCHSDYAYDIPPTLGDAGGGTPSGTNGLLQYTNQAMEFQAPTSDLGEPGGNHRGWHPVLGPTGRTAAIRGTSPAVFLSPFSDGSGTNIGVQTMYCSDCHGSATANGTSEPSGGPDGAPWGPHGSTKDFILKGDWNKGTGTGQQDDLCFKCHNYNDYANPNNSAPNASGFRGASSGGGGMGGGGMCGLSFRSTNLHIGHARKIGSMHCSWCHAAVPHGWKNKALLVDISQEGGRAPYSSAPYYMQAMLGGGGAVNWKSSGNWTSSDCGGVRWMGMSCRNPP
;
A
#
# COMPACT_ATOMS: atom_id res chain seq x y z
N MET A 1 -53.42 -38.19 0.61
CA MET A 1 -52.91 -39.11 -0.44
C MET A 1 -51.55 -38.57 -0.86
N LYS A 2 -50.44 -39.15 -0.37
CA LYS A 2 -49.57 -40.11 -1.12
C LYS A 2 -49.13 -39.51 -2.47
N CYS A 3 -47.86 -39.35 -2.85
CA CYS A 3 -46.59 -39.95 -2.45
C CYS A 3 -45.40 -39.20 -3.11
N CYS A 4 -44.19 -39.55 -2.65
CA CYS A 4 -42.91 -39.60 -3.39
C CYS A 4 -41.86 -38.48 -3.20
N ASN A 5 -41.20 -38.65 -2.06
CA ASN A 5 -39.79 -38.47 -1.72
C ASN A 5 -38.79 -38.89 -2.83
N ARG A 6 -37.70 -38.12 -3.02
CA ARG A 6 -36.29 -38.56 -3.21
C ARG A 6 -35.45 -37.46 -3.89
N TYR A 7 -34.62 -36.75 -3.12
CA TYR A 7 -33.20 -36.46 -3.37
C TYR A 7 -32.64 -35.70 -2.15
N LEU A 8 -32.46 -36.42 -1.05
CA LEU A 8 -31.56 -36.02 0.04
C LEU A 8 -30.17 -36.50 -0.36
N LEU A 9 -29.39 -35.64 -1.03
CA LEU A 9 -27.94 -35.82 -1.07
C LEU A 9 -27.41 -35.43 0.32
N PHE A 10 -27.01 -36.41 1.11
CA PHE A 10 -26.16 -36.21 2.27
C PHE A 10 -24.80 -35.69 1.76
N ILE A 11 -24.58 -34.38 1.80
CA ILE A 11 -23.22 -33.82 1.83
C ILE A 11 -22.71 -34.12 3.23
N ALA A 12 -21.94 -35.20 3.36
CA ALA A 12 -21.10 -35.40 4.53
C ALA A 12 -19.98 -34.35 4.44
N LEU A 13 -20.19 -33.21 5.11
CA LEU A 13 -19.10 -32.31 5.50
C LEU A 13 -18.16 -33.13 6.38
N PHE A 14 -17.05 -33.59 5.80
CA PHE A 14 -15.87 -33.98 6.56
C PHE A 14 -15.31 -32.72 7.21
N PHE A 15 -15.88 -32.33 8.35
CA PHE A 15 -15.12 -31.59 9.35
C PHE A 15 -14.04 -32.56 9.86
N SER A 16 -12.90 -32.57 9.18
CA SER A 16 -11.66 -33.09 9.78
C SER A 16 -11.34 -32.15 10.94
N ALA A 17 -11.88 -32.44 12.13
CA ALA A 17 -11.35 -31.88 13.35
C ALA A 17 -9.91 -32.38 13.44
N ALA A 18 -8.95 -31.52 13.08
CA ALA A 18 -7.55 -31.76 13.37
C ALA A 18 -7.46 -31.94 14.89
N ILE A 19 -7.17 -33.16 15.32
CA ILE A 19 -6.85 -33.44 16.71
C ILE A 19 -5.56 -32.68 16.98
N GLN A 20 -5.66 -31.54 17.68
CA GLN A 20 -4.51 -30.72 18.04
C GLN A 20 -3.62 -31.52 18.97
N ALA A 21 -2.40 -31.77 18.51
CA ALA A 21 -1.32 -32.29 19.31
C ALA A 21 -0.78 -31.19 20.23
N ALA A 22 -0.54 -31.52 21.50
CA ALA A 22 -0.03 -30.56 22.48
C ALA A 22 1.51 -30.57 22.51
N PRO A 23 2.16 -29.45 22.91
CA PRO A 23 3.59 -29.44 23.21
C PRO A 23 3.91 -30.43 24.34
N VAL A 24 4.94 -31.24 24.16
CA VAL A 24 5.45 -32.19 25.15
C VAL A 24 6.91 -31.90 25.46
N SER A 25 7.29 -32.04 26.74
CA SER A 25 8.69 -31.92 27.16
C SER A 25 9.45 -33.21 26.82
N ASP A 26 10.28 -33.17 25.79
CA ASP A 26 10.96 -34.32 25.22
C ASP A 26 12.22 -33.89 24.44
N ILE A 27 13.21 -33.35 25.17
CA ILE A 27 14.48 -32.87 24.61
C ILE A 27 15.18 -33.93 23.76
N ALA A 28 15.07 -35.21 24.13
CA ALA A 28 15.72 -36.33 23.47
C ALA A 28 15.37 -36.45 21.98
N HIS A 29 14.17 -36.00 21.59
CA HIS A 29 13.68 -36.01 20.21
C HIS A 29 13.60 -34.60 19.59
N THR A 30 14.37 -33.66 20.12
CA THR A 30 14.58 -32.34 19.51
C THR A 30 15.95 -32.26 18.85
N VAL A 31 16.16 -31.31 17.93
CA VAL A 31 17.49 -31.05 17.35
C VAL A 31 18.48 -30.46 18.36
N HIS A 32 18.03 -30.07 19.56
CA HIS A 32 18.88 -29.67 20.67
C HIS A 32 19.43 -30.87 21.45
N ASN A 33 18.99 -32.10 21.15
CA ASN A 33 19.75 -33.29 21.53
C ASN A 33 20.99 -33.38 20.64
N LEU A 34 22.10 -32.80 21.11
CA LEU A 34 23.39 -32.82 20.43
C LEU A 34 24.19 -34.11 20.69
N SER A 35 23.66 -35.08 21.43
CA SER A 35 24.33 -36.37 21.62
C SER A 35 24.35 -37.19 20.32
N ALA A 36 25.08 -38.30 20.33
CA ALA A 36 25.15 -39.26 19.23
C ALA A 36 23.80 -39.88 18.86
N SER A 37 22.77 -39.75 19.72
CA SER A 37 21.41 -40.22 19.46
C SER A 37 20.47 -39.10 18.98
N GLY A 38 20.98 -37.90 18.74
CA GLY A 38 20.21 -36.74 18.32
C GLY A 38 19.53 -36.92 16.96
N PRO A 39 18.32 -36.38 16.75
CA PRO A 39 17.63 -36.43 15.47
C PRO A 39 18.12 -35.37 14.46
N GLY A 40 18.95 -34.42 14.89
CA GLY A 40 19.45 -33.32 14.07
C GLY A 40 20.61 -33.71 13.16
N THR A 41 21.02 -32.78 12.29
CA THR A 41 22.21 -32.93 11.44
C THR A 41 23.51 -32.62 12.18
N VAL A 42 23.42 -31.94 13.33
CA VAL A 42 24.54 -31.63 14.21
C VAL A 42 24.47 -32.51 15.44
N THR A 43 25.42 -33.44 15.58
CA THR A 43 25.45 -34.41 16.67
C THR A 43 26.87 -34.74 17.08
N ALA A 44 27.05 -35.19 18.32
CA ALA A 44 28.31 -35.75 18.76
C ALA A 44 28.58 -37.08 18.06
N THR A 45 29.85 -37.34 17.82
CA THR A 45 30.28 -38.59 17.16
C THR A 45 30.11 -39.81 18.06
N THR A 46 30.31 -39.66 19.37
CA THR A 46 30.26 -40.76 20.34
C THR A 46 29.60 -40.43 21.68
N GLU A 47 29.53 -39.15 22.08
CA GLU A 47 28.94 -38.77 23.38
C GLU A 47 27.44 -39.07 23.42
N SER A 48 26.96 -39.68 24.52
CA SER A 48 25.57 -40.13 24.66
C SER A 48 24.74 -39.30 25.64
N GLN A 49 25.38 -38.53 26.53
CA GLN A 49 24.72 -37.65 27.48
C GLN A 49 24.06 -36.48 26.75
N ILE A 50 22.75 -36.34 26.94
CA ILE A 50 21.94 -35.32 26.24
C ILE A 50 22.18 -33.93 26.84
N CYS A 51 22.15 -33.83 28.16
CA CYS A 51 22.16 -32.54 28.84
C CYS A 51 23.55 -31.90 28.95
N VAL A 52 24.63 -32.67 28.76
CA VAL A 52 26.00 -32.20 29.04
C VAL A 52 26.43 -31.05 28.13
N PHE A 53 25.84 -30.92 26.94
CA PHE A 53 26.11 -29.79 26.04
C PHE A 53 25.60 -28.46 26.57
N CYS A 54 24.65 -28.47 27.52
CA CYS A 54 23.96 -27.29 28.01
C CYS A 54 24.13 -27.11 29.52
N HIS A 55 23.97 -28.18 30.30
CA HIS A 55 23.88 -28.13 31.75
C HIS A 55 24.96 -28.97 32.43
N THR A 56 25.44 -28.48 33.57
CA THR A 56 26.38 -29.19 34.45
C THR A 56 25.92 -29.07 35.90
N PRO A 57 26.11 -30.11 36.75
CA PRO A 57 25.80 -30.01 38.17
C PRO A 57 26.79 -29.14 38.96
N HIS A 58 28.00 -28.88 38.46
CA HIS A 58 29.03 -28.06 39.11
C HIS A 58 29.96 -27.39 38.08
N ASP A 59 30.77 -26.42 38.53
CA ASP A 59 31.69 -25.63 37.68
C ASP A 59 31.02 -25.00 36.46
N ALA A 60 29.75 -24.60 36.65
CA ALA A 60 28.99 -23.84 35.68
C ALA A 60 29.54 -22.42 35.53
N ASP A 61 29.42 -21.89 34.32
CA ASP A 61 29.59 -20.46 34.08
C ASP A 61 28.59 -19.68 34.95
N GLN A 62 29.08 -18.62 35.59
CA GLN A 62 28.29 -17.82 36.51
C GLN A 62 27.46 -16.79 35.72
N VAL A 63 26.24 -17.17 35.37
CA VAL A 63 25.29 -16.31 34.66
C VAL A 63 24.17 -15.92 35.63
N PRO A 64 23.94 -14.61 35.89
CA PRO A 64 22.89 -14.17 36.81
C PRO A 64 21.53 -14.74 36.43
N ALA A 65 20.82 -15.29 37.42
CA ALA A 65 19.46 -15.84 37.29
C ALA A 65 19.29 -16.97 36.26
N ALA A 66 20.39 -17.60 35.79
CA ALA A 66 20.33 -18.67 34.81
C ALA A 66 20.57 -20.06 35.45
N PRO A 67 20.09 -21.15 34.82
CA PRO A 67 20.46 -22.50 35.20
C PRO A 67 21.98 -22.72 35.10
N LEU A 68 22.50 -23.71 35.82
CA LEU A 68 23.89 -24.12 35.71
C LEU A 68 24.23 -24.47 34.25
N TRP A 69 25.06 -23.65 33.61
CA TRP A 69 25.40 -23.72 32.19
C TRP A 69 26.80 -24.32 31.99
N ASN A 70 26.90 -25.35 31.16
CA ASN A 70 28.14 -26.12 30.95
C ASN A 70 28.97 -25.62 29.77
N ARG A 71 28.90 -24.33 29.45
CA ARG A 71 29.66 -23.74 28.35
C ARG A 71 30.17 -22.38 28.75
N ALA A 72 31.31 -22.01 28.17
CA ALA A 72 31.80 -20.65 28.21
C ALA A 72 30.81 -19.70 27.52
N LEU A 73 30.66 -18.48 28.04
CA LEU A 73 29.97 -17.41 27.35
C LEU A 73 30.90 -16.61 26.43
N SER A 74 30.39 -16.21 25.26
CA SER A 74 31.12 -15.34 24.34
C SER A 74 31.38 -13.96 24.95
N GLY A 75 32.63 -13.50 24.91
CA GLY A 75 33.01 -12.12 25.28
C GLY A 75 32.70 -11.08 24.20
N SER A 76 32.08 -11.49 23.09
CA SER A 76 31.79 -10.62 21.96
C SER A 76 30.76 -9.55 22.31
N THR A 77 30.88 -8.40 21.64
CA THR A 77 29.88 -7.33 21.67
C THR A 77 28.90 -7.55 20.52
N TYR A 78 27.61 -7.49 20.81
CA TYR A 78 26.53 -7.64 19.85
C TYR A 78 26.04 -6.28 19.41
N THR A 79 25.52 -6.21 18.19
CA THR A 79 24.76 -5.07 17.67
C THR A 79 23.28 -5.44 17.71
N PRO A 80 22.50 -4.97 18.71
CA PRO A 80 21.08 -5.31 18.82
C PRO A 80 20.25 -4.68 17.68
N TYR A 81 19.05 -5.21 17.52
CA TYR A 81 18.02 -4.62 16.67
C TYR A 81 17.71 -3.18 17.08
N SER A 82 17.50 -2.32 16.08
CA SER A 82 17.00 -0.96 16.28
C SER A 82 16.13 -0.55 15.10
N SER A 83 15.10 0.25 15.36
CA SER A 83 14.18 0.75 14.34
C SER A 83 13.49 2.01 14.86
N ALA A 84 13.12 2.93 13.97
CA ALA A 84 12.35 4.11 14.35
C ALA A 84 10.92 3.78 14.79
N SER A 85 10.38 2.63 14.39
CA SER A 85 9.07 2.12 14.81
C SER A 85 9.16 1.18 16.03
N MET A 86 10.20 1.30 16.85
CA MET A 86 10.38 0.50 18.06
C MET A 86 10.42 1.43 19.27
N ASP A 87 9.44 1.27 20.17
CA ASP A 87 9.36 2.04 21.43
C ASP A 87 10.14 1.40 22.59
N ALA A 88 10.59 0.15 22.42
CA ALA A 88 11.43 -0.53 23.40
C ALA A 88 12.77 0.21 23.56
N VAL A 89 13.07 0.60 24.79
CA VAL A 89 14.33 1.26 25.17
C VAL A 89 15.17 0.35 26.06
N GLY A 90 16.47 0.63 26.17
CA GLY A 90 17.36 -0.10 27.06
C GLY A 90 17.77 -1.49 26.55
N LEU A 91 17.72 -1.73 25.24
CA LEU A 91 18.33 -2.89 24.59
C LEU A 91 19.85 -2.81 24.77
N ASN A 92 20.33 -3.35 25.89
CA ASN A 92 21.75 -3.45 26.19
C ASN A 92 22.32 -4.70 25.50
N GLN A 93 23.54 -5.09 25.88
CA GLN A 93 24.09 -6.38 25.45
C GLN A 93 23.19 -7.53 25.92
N PRO A 94 22.97 -8.56 25.09
CA PRO A 94 22.16 -9.71 25.46
C PRO A 94 22.59 -10.31 26.81
N GLY A 95 21.61 -10.53 27.69
CA GLY A 95 21.78 -11.03 29.04
C GLY A 95 20.99 -12.30 29.30
N GLY A 96 20.99 -12.75 30.57
CA GLY A 96 20.19 -13.87 31.05
C GLY A 96 20.23 -15.10 30.16
N SER A 97 19.07 -15.72 29.94
CA SER A 97 18.93 -16.89 29.07
C SER A 97 19.24 -16.64 27.59
N SER A 98 19.05 -15.42 27.07
CA SER A 98 19.40 -15.11 25.67
C SER A 98 20.90 -15.25 25.42
N LYS A 99 21.73 -14.86 26.40
CA LYS A 99 23.18 -15.04 26.33
C LYS A 99 23.60 -16.52 26.32
N LEU A 100 22.84 -17.40 26.97
CA LEU A 100 23.06 -18.85 26.92
C LEU A 100 22.80 -19.38 25.50
N CYS A 101 21.68 -19.00 24.89
CA CYS A 101 21.36 -19.37 23.51
C CYS A 101 22.46 -18.91 22.53
N LEU A 102 22.91 -17.66 22.69
CA LEU A 102 23.95 -17.08 21.86
C LEU A 102 25.31 -17.77 22.02
N SER A 103 25.62 -18.40 23.16
CA SER A 103 26.85 -19.22 23.32
C SER A 103 26.95 -20.42 22.36
N CYS A 104 25.86 -20.74 21.66
CA CYS A 104 25.82 -21.69 20.55
C CYS A 104 25.51 -21.00 19.22
N HIS A 105 24.52 -20.10 19.22
CA HIS A 105 23.93 -19.52 18.01
C HIS A 105 24.68 -18.31 17.46
N ASP A 106 25.62 -17.72 18.19
CA ASP A 106 26.43 -16.60 17.68
C ASP A 106 27.63 -17.06 16.82
N GLY A 107 27.83 -18.38 16.69
CA GLY A 107 28.89 -18.97 15.87
C GLY A 107 30.32 -18.78 16.40
N THR A 108 30.50 -18.09 17.53
CA THR A 108 31.82 -17.72 18.05
C THR A 108 32.51 -18.84 18.84
N LEU A 109 31.75 -19.81 19.32
CA LEU A 109 32.23 -20.95 20.12
C LEU A 109 31.91 -22.28 19.44
N ALA A 110 32.80 -23.25 19.60
CA ALA A 110 32.55 -24.61 19.12
C ALA A 110 31.38 -25.25 19.89
N LEU A 111 30.50 -25.96 19.18
CA LEU A 111 29.33 -26.60 19.79
C LEU A 111 29.72 -27.74 20.74
N GLY A 112 30.84 -28.42 20.49
CA GLY A 112 31.38 -29.46 21.36
C GLY A 112 32.12 -28.95 22.60
N ALA A 113 32.42 -27.66 22.70
CA ALA A 113 33.17 -27.10 23.82
C ALA A 113 32.29 -26.99 25.06
N VAL A 114 32.55 -27.83 26.07
CA VAL A 114 31.86 -27.87 27.35
C VAL A 114 32.83 -27.64 28.52
N ASN A 115 32.35 -27.02 29.58
CA ASN A 115 33.15 -26.70 30.76
C ASN A 115 33.55 -27.97 31.52
N VAL A 116 32.65 -28.96 31.62
CA VAL A 116 32.88 -30.23 32.32
C VAL A 116 32.28 -31.41 31.57
N LEU A 117 33.01 -32.51 31.46
CA LEU A 117 32.50 -33.82 31.05
C LEU A 117 33.22 -34.91 31.83
N ASP A 118 32.48 -35.81 32.50
CA ASP A 118 33.02 -36.94 33.28
C ASP A 118 34.17 -36.57 34.24
N GLY A 119 34.04 -35.40 34.88
CA GLY A 119 35.02 -34.85 35.83
C GLY A 119 36.27 -34.23 35.19
N GLN A 120 36.34 -34.18 33.86
CA GLN A 120 37.37 -33.42 33.12
C GLN A 120 36.87 -32.01 32.81
N SER A 121 37.74 -31.02 32.95
CA SER A 121 37.42 -29.62 32.63
C SER A 121 37.80 -29.24 31.19
N ASN A 122 37.09 -28.27 30.62
CA ASN A 122 37.33 -27.68 29.29
C ASN A 122 37.43 -28.73 28.17
N VAL A 123 36.43 -29.60 28.09
CA VAL A 123 36.40 -30.70 27.13
C VAL A 123 35.81 -30.23 25.81
N ASN A 124 36.41 -30.64 24.70
CA ASN A 124 35.84 -30.44 23.37
C ASN A 124 35.35 -31.78 22.83
N ILE A 125 34.04 -32.01 22.89
CA ILE A 125 33.37 -33.20 22.36
C ILE A 125 33.46 -33.17 20.84
N ALA A 126 33.88 -34.28 20.23
CA ALA A 126 33.96 -34.37 18.78
C ALA A 126 32.54 -34.38 18.16
N MET A 127 32.25 -33.37 17.33
CA MET A 127 30.96 -33.15 16.67
C MET A 127 31.02 -33.47 15.17
N SER A 128 29.86 -33.79 14.59
CA SER A 128 29.60 -33.88 13.16
C SER A 128 28.58 -32.81 12.74
N GLY A 129 28.61 -32.38 11.48
CA GLY A 129 27.65 -31.44 10.90
C GLY A 129 27.81 -29.98 11.32
N THR A 130 28.85 -29.64 12.08
CA THR A 130 29.17 -28.27 12.49
C THR A 130 29.75 -27.44 11.35
N SER A 131 29.89 -26.13 11.55
CA SER A 131 30.68 -25.27 10.66
C SER A 131 32.16 -25.68 10.66
N THR A 132 32.95 -25.05 9.77
CA THR A 132 34.40 -25.26 9.67
C THR A 132 35.17 -24.88 10.94
N THR A 133 34.60 -24.01 11.78
CA THR A 133 35.16 -23.63 13.09
C THR A 133 34.65 -24.49 14.24
N GLY A 134 33.81 -25.50 13.95
CA GLY A 134 33.13 -26.30 14.97
C GLY A 134 31.88 -25.65 15.57
N GLY A 135 31.52 -24.44 15.13
CA GLY A 135 30.33 -23.69 15.56
C GLY A 135 29.06 -24.11 14.82
N MET A 136 28.00 -23.29 14.98
CA MET A 136 26.73 -23.51 14.31
C MET A 136 26.90 -23.47 12.79
N PRO A 137 26.40 -24.46 12.02
CA PRO A 137 26.49 -24.42 10.57
C PRO A 137 25.64 -23.28 9.99
N PRO A 138 26.12 -22.59 8.94
CA PRO A 138 25.44 -21.42 8.38
C PRO A 138 24.18 -21.73 7.55
N GLY A 139 23.85 -23.02 7.39
CA GLY A 139 22.70 -23.46 6.58
C GLY A 139 22.78 -22.92 5.15
N SER A 140 21.74 -22.19 4.73
CA SER A 140 21.65 -21.55 3.41
C SER A 140 22.55 -20.31 3.24
N GLY A 141 23.28 -19.91 4.28
CA GLY A 141 24.23 -18.79 4.26
C GLY A 141 23.99 -17.79 5.39
N ILE A 142 25.06 -17.26 5.96
CA ILE A 142 25.07 -16.40 7.16
C ILE A 142 24.28 -15.09 7.05
N GLN A 143 23.95 -14.63 5.84
CA GLN A 143 23.19 -13.40 5.60
C GLN A 143 21.75 -13.66 5.18
N THR A 144 21.32 -14.92 5.12
CA THR A 144 19.95 -15.31 4.77
C THR A 144 19.07 -15.36 6.01
N GLY A 145 17.75 -15.23 5.87
CA GLY A 145 16.82 -15.49 6.98
C GLY A 145 16.69 -16.99 7.38
N PHE A 146 17.44 -17.86 6.69
CA PHE A 146 17.40 -19.31 6.87
C PHE A 146 18.62 -19.86 7.62
N THR A 147 19.52 -19.00 8.09
CA THR A 147 20.61 -19.37 9.00
C THR A 147 20.12 -19.44 10.45
N ARG A 148 20.79 -20.28 11.27
CA ARG A 148 20.68 -20.26 12.73
C ARG A 148 22.02 -19.98 13.41
N ASP A 149 23.03 -19.66 12.61
CA ASP A 149 24.22 -18.92 13.01
C ASP A 149 23.89 -17.42 12.89
N LEU A 150 23.45 -16.82 14.00
CA LEU A 150 23.01 -15.43 14.09
C LEU A 150 24.19 -14.45 14.15
N GLY A 151 25.39 -14.94 14.47
CA GLY A 151 26.55 -14.08 14.66
C GLY A 151 26.38 -13.08 15.82
N THR A 152 27.13 -11.99 15.73
CA THR A 152 27.11 -10.89 16.70
C THR A 152 26.30 -9.68 16.20
N ASN A 153 25.87 -9.68 14.95
CA ASN A 153 25.03 -8.65 14.38
C ASN A 153 23.57 -9.11 14.42
N LEU A 154 22.81 -8.63 15.41
CA LEU A 154 21.42 -9.01 15.65
C LEU A 154 20.43 -8.00 15.06
N THR A 155 20.86 -7.19 14.08
CA THR A 155 20.04 -6.13 13.48
C THR A 155 18.89 -6.63 12.61
N ASN A 156 18.89 -7.92 12.28
CA ASN A 156 17.86 -8.63 11.54
C ASN A 156 17.07 -9.62 12.42
N ASP A 157 17.30 -9.60 13.74
CA ASP A 157 16.66 -10.48 14.70
C ASP A 157 15.64 -9.74 15.56
N HIS A 158 14.58 -10.42 15.97
CA HIS A 158 13.62 -9.86 16.92
C HIS A 158 14.32 -9.46 18.21
N PRO A 159 14.07 -8.24 18.74
CA PRO A 159 14.76 -7.77 19.93
C PRO A 159 14.50 -8.68 21.13
N VAL A 160 15.52 -8.82 21.98
CA VAL A 160 15.52 -9.57 23.26
C VAL A 160 16.38 -8.80 24.26
N SER A 161 16.33 -9.22 25.53
CA SER A 161 17.05 -8.59 26.65
C SER A 161 16.71 -7.11 26.84
N PHE A 162 15.41 -6.82 26.84
CA PHE A 162 14.87 -5.50 27.16
C PHE A 162 13.67 -5.62 28.11
N PRO A 163 13.38 -4.59 28.93
CA PRO A 163 12.22 -4.58 29.82
C PRO A 163 10.89 -4.65 29.06
N TYR A 164 10.04 -5.61 29.41
CA TYR A 164 8.66 -5.69 28.91
C TYR A 164 7.72 -5.38 30.07
N ASP A 165 7.25 -4.14 30.14
CA ASP A 165 6.45 -3.61 31.26
C ASP A 165 5.27 -2.74 30.79
N SER A 166 4.47 -2.24 31.74
CA SER A 166 3.32 -1.38 31.46
C SER A 166 3.71 -0.03 30.83
N THR A 167 4.94 0.45 31.05
CA THR A 167 5.43 1.70 30.46
C THR A 167 5.65 1.52 28.98
N LEU A 168 6.34 0.44 28.59
CA LEU A 168 6.52 0.07 27.19
C LEU A 168 5.16 -0.18 26.51
N ALA A 169 4.29 -0.96 27.14
CA ALA A 169 2.98 -1.27 26.56
C ALA A 169 2.14 0.00 26.31
N SER A 170 2.20 0.97 27.22
CA SER A 170 1.51 2.26 27.07
C SER A 170 2.14 3.16 26.01
N ALA A 171 3.47 3.11 25.83
CA ALA A 171 4.18 3.90 24.83
C ALA A 171 3.90 3.40 23.41
N ASP A 172 3.95 2.08 23.19
CA ASP A 172 3.69 1.45 21.90
C ASP A 172 2.20 1.50 21.52
N GLY A 173 1.30 1.30 22.50
CA GLY A 173 -0.14 1.37 22.30
C GLY A 173 -0.77 0.17 21.59
N GLU A 174 0.02 -0.73 21.00
CA GLU A 174 -0.42 -2.01 20.43
C GLU A 174 0.17 -3.23 21.15
N LEU A 175 0.95 -3.04 22.21
CA LEU A 175 1.46 -4.10 23.07
C LEU A 175 0.50 -4.42 24.23
N ARG A 176 0.38 -5.70 24.57
CA ARG A 176 -0.37 -6.15 25.74
C ARG A 176 0.41 -5.84 27.01
N ASP A 177 -0.23 -5.13 27.94
CA ASP A 177 0.35 -4.79 29.24
C ASP A 177 0.48 -6.04 30.13
N PRO A 178 1.70 -6.42 30.56
CA PRO A 178 1.92 -7.58 31.42
C PRO A 178 1.29 -7.46 32.82
N ALA A 179 0.90 -6.26 33.25
CA ALA A 179 0.15 -6.06 34.49
C ALA A 179 -1.35 -6.35 34.32
N LEU A 180 -1.87 -6.36 33.08
CA LEU A 180 -3.29 -6.54 32.75
C LEU A 180 -3.60 -7.93 32.19
N VAL A 181 -2.58 -8.68 31.76
CA VAL A 181 -2.75 -10.03 31.21
C VAL A 181 -1.92 -11.06 31.96
N SER A 182 -2.51 -12.21 32.30
CA SER A 182 -1.84 -13.22 33.13
C SER A 182 -0.90 -14.15 32.37
N HIS A 183 -0.93 -14.14 31.03
CA HIS A 183 -0.12 -15.04 30.22
C HIS A 183 1.30 -14.51 29.97
N ILE A 184 1.58 -13.24 30.26
CA ILE A 184 2.92 -12.65 30.23
C ILE A 184 3.35 -12.35 31.67
N GLY A 185 4.55 -12.76 32.06
CA GLY A 185 5.08 -12.40 33.37
C GLY A 185 6.33 -13.16 33.78
N ASN A 186 6.91 -12.78 34.91
CA ASN A 186 8.10 -13.45 35.45
C ASN A 186 7.81 -14.87 35.90
N ARG A 187 8.79 -15.76 35.73
CA ARG A 187 8.76 -17.07 36.38
C ARG A 187 8.91 -16.91 37.89
N VAL A 188 8.02 -17.55 38.64
CA VAL A 188 8.07 -17.61 40.10
C VAL A 188 8.19 -19.06 40.54
N ALA A 189 9.19 -19.36 41.37
CA ALA A 189 9.39 -20.70 41.90
C ALA A 189 8.13 -21.19 42.65
N GLY A 190 7.69 -22.41 42.33
CA GLY A 190 6.49 -23.02 42.92
C GLY A 190 5.16 -22.55 42.31
N GLN A 191 5.18 -21.69 41.30
CA GLN A 191 3.99 -21.30 40.53
C GLN A 191 4.03 -21.87 39.11
N SER A 192 2.85 -22.01 38.49
CA SER A 192 2.78 -22.32 37.07
C SER A 192 3.47 -21.22 36.26
N SER A 193 4.36 -21.62 35.34
CA SER A 193 5.03 -20.65 34.49
C SER A 193 4.02 -19.95 33.56
N PRO A 194 4.14 -18.62 33.37
CA PRO A 194 3.39 -17.91 32.34
C PRO A 194 3.63 -18.51 30.95
N LEU A 195 2.68 -18.31 30.04
CA LEU A 195 2.80 -18.81 28.66
C LEU A 195 3.96 -18.13 27.92
N VAL A 196 4.12 -16.82 28.17
CA VAL A 196 5.25 -15.99 27.73
C VAL A 196 6.04 -15.58 28.98
N PRO A 197 7.04 -16.38 29.40
CA PRO A 197 7.80 -16.08 30.59
C PRO A 197 8.78 -14.93 30.35
N LEU A 198 8.82 -13.97 31.27
CA LEU A 198 9.85 -12.95 31.39
C LEU A 198 10.93 -13.41 32.38
N GLU A 199 12.13 -12.85 32.24
CA GLU A 199 13.26 -13.06 33.15
C GLU A 199 13.65 -11.71 33.75
N ASN A 200 13.41 -11.53 35.06
CA ASN A 200 13.62 -10.24 35.75
C ASN A 200 12.90 -9.05 35.10
N GLY A 201 11.72 -9.28 34.51
CA GLY A 201 10.94 -8.28 33.79
C GLY A 201 11.37 -8.07 32.34
N GLU A 202 12.37 -8.81 31.86
CA GLU A 202 12.85 -8.70 30.48
C GLU A 202 12.30 -9.81 29.58
N LEU A 203 12.03 -9.45 28.32
CA LEU A 203 11.77 -10.41 27.26
C LEU A 203 13.09 -11.06 26.84
N GLN A 204 13.13 -12.39 26.75
CA GLN A 204 14.33 -13.15 26.39
C GLN A 204 14.01 -14.15 25.26
N CYS A 205 15.03 -14.80 24.67
CA CYS A 205 14.81 -15.88 23.70
C CYS A 205 13.86 -16.97 24.25
N VAL A 206 13.95 -17.26 25.55
CA VAL A 206 13.11 -18.26 26.21
C VAL A 206 11.68 -17.81 26.46
N SER A 207 11.33 -16.54 26.22
CA SER A 207 9.95 -16.07 26.22
C SER A 207 9.15 -16.68 25.08
N CYS A 208 9.81 -16.95 23.95
CA CYS A 208 9.22 -17.58 22.76
C CYS A 208 9.61 -19.05 22.63
N HIS A 209 10.88 -19.38 22.89
CA HIS A 209 11.42 -20.72 22.69
C HIS A 209 11.54 -21.54 23.99
N ASP A 210 11.38 -22.85 23.86
CA ASP A 210 11.78 -23.84 24.86
C ASP A 210 12.51 -24.99 24.16
N PRO A 211 13.84 -25.10 24.29
CA PRO A 211 14.58 -26.15 23.59
C PRO A 211 14.14 -27.55 24.01
N HIS A 212 13.47 -27.71 25.15
CA HIS A 212 13.03 -29.00 25.68
C HIS A 212 11.69 -29.49 25.12
N ILE A 213 10.97 -28.68 24.34
CA ILE A 213 9.65 -29.06 23.85
C ILE A 213 9.66 -29.42 22.38
N ARG A 214 8.77 -30.34 22.02
CA ARG A 214 8.38 -30.65 20.65
C ARG A 214 6.87 -30.84 20.59
N ASP A 215 6.33 -30.88 19.38
CA ASP A 215 4.95 -31.28 19.17
C ASP A 215 4.80 -32.79 19.44
N SER A 216 3.71 -33.25 20.07
CA SER A 216 3.51 -34.69 20.29
C SER A 216 3.53 -35.51 18.97
N ASN A 217 3.12 -34.91 17.85
CA ASN A 217 3.33 -35.42 16.50
C ASN A 217 4.72 -34.99 15.97
N SER A 218 5.63 -35.95 15.79
CA SER A 218 6.99 -35.69 15.32
C SER A 218 7.09 -35.14 13.89
N ALA A 219 6.02 -35.19 13.10
CA ALA A 219 5.98 -34.56 11.78
C ALA A 219 5.76 -33.04 11.84
N VAL A 220 5.29 -32.50 12.98
CA VAL A 220 4.98 -31.07 13.12
C VAL A 220 6.19 -30.32 13.65
N ASN A 221 6.63 -29.31 12.89
CA ASN A 221 7.74 -28.45 13.27
C ASN A 221 7.25 -27.17 13.96
N ILE A 222 7.25 -27.19 15.30
CA ILE A 222 6.89 -26.03 16.12
C ILE A 222 8.05 -25.07 16.37
N LYS A 223 9.26 -25.31 15.84
CA LYS A 223 10.45 -24.46 16.05
C LYS A 223 10.74 -24.15 17.52
N PHE A 224 10.47 -25.12 18.40
CA PHE A 224 10.61 -24.99 19.85
C PHE A 224 9.73 -23.90 20.46
N LEU A 225 8.68 -23.42 19.76
CA LEU A 225 7.84 -22.34 20.24
C LEU A 225 6.89 -22.81 21.34
N ARG A 226 6.73 -21.98 22.38
CA ARG A 226 5.83 -22.25 23.51
C ARG A 226 4.34 -22.20 23.16
N LEU A 227 4.01 -21.47 22.10
CA LEU A 227 2.67 -21.19 21.62
C LEU A 227 2.60 -21.45 20.11
N ASN A 228 1.41 -21.31 19.52
CA ASN A 228 1.19 -21.65 18.13
C ASN A 228 2.13 -20.90 17.20
N ARG A 229 2.80 -21.64 16.32
CA ARG A 229 3.67 -21.08 15.28
C ARG A 229 2.89 -20.35 14.19
N PHE A 230 1.67 -20.83 13.93
CA PHE A 230 0.78 -20.37 12.87
C PHE A 230 -0.59 -20.04 13.46
N GLN A 231 -1.38 -19.23 12.76
CA GLN A 231 -2.77 -18.99 13.10
C GLN A 231 -3.59 -20.24 12.81
N ILE A 232 -4.49 -20.62 13.73
CA ILE A 232 -5.29 -21.84 13.60
C ILE A 232 -6.72 -21.55 13.13
N SER A 233 -7.28 -20.41 13.53
CA SER A 233 -8.58 -19.93 13.05
C SER A 233 -8.56 -18.42 12.82
N SER A 234 -9.50 -17.82 12.09
CA SER A 234 -9.57 -16.35 11.99
C SER A 234 -9.51 -15.74 13.39
N PRO A 235 -8.56 -14.83 13.68
CA PRO A 235 -8.43 -14.26 15.01
C PRO A 235 -9.71 -13.52 15.37
N LEU A 236 -10.21 -13.73 16.58
CA LEU A 236 -11.44 -13.07 17.06
C LEU A 236 -11.19 -11.60 17.44
N GLY A 237 -9.92 -11.22 17.59
CA GLY A 237 -9.49 -9.95 18.15
C GLY A 237 -9.79 -9.82 19.65
N GLY A 238 -9.22 -8.79 20.29
CA GLY A 238 -9.36 -8.60 21.73
C GLY A 238 -8.40 -9.50 22.52
N ASN A 239 -8.89 -10.31 23.45
CA ASN A 239 -8.02 -11.14 24.32
C ASN A 239 -7.31 -12.25 23.54
N PHE A 240 -6.04 -12.51 23.89
CA PHE A 240 -5.25 -13.60 23.31
C PHE A 240 -5.87 -14.97 23.59
N ASP A 241 -6.05 -15.78 22.54
CA ASP A 241 -6.48 -17.17 22.63
C ASP A 241 -5.33 -18.13 22.29
N ARG A 242 -4.77 -18.77 23.33
CA ARG A 242 -3.65 -19.71 23.19
C ARG A 242 -3.91 -20.90 22.26
N ASN A 243 -5.16 -21.26 21.99
CA ASN A 243 -5.49 -22.42 21.15
C ASN A 243 -5.66 -22.04 19.68
N ASN A 244 -5.87 -20.74 19.41
CA ASN A 244 -6.19 -20.24 18.08
C ASN A 244 -5.12 -19.30 17.53
N ASP A 245 -4.64 -18.39 18.36
CA ASP A 245 -3.78 -17.28 17.95
C ASP A 245 -2.32 -17.70 17.80
N ILE A 246 -1.69 -17.16 16.75
CA ILE A 246 -0.25 -17.19 16.57
C ILE A 246 0.46 -16.51 17.77
N ILE A 247 1.63 -17.03 18.16
CA ILE A 247 2.41 -16.54 19.32
C ILE A 247 2.62 -15.01 19.32
N CYS A 248 2.74 -14.38 18.16
CA CYS A 248 2.93 -12.93 18.03
C CYS A 248 1.80 -12.14 18.70
N LEU A 249 0.56 -12.61 18.61
CA LEU A 249 -0.63 -11.95 19.20
C LEU A 249 -0.70 -12.10 20.73
N ALA A 250 0.17 -12.92 21.32
CA ALA A 250 0.32 -12.98 22.76
C ALA A 250 0.85 -11.65 23.31
N CYS A 251 1.66 -10.92 22.54
CA CYS A 251 2.22 -9.62 22.92
C CYS A 251 1.68 -8.47 22.06
N HIS A 252 1.55 -8.65 20.74
CA HIS A 252 1.09 -7.59 19.82
C HIS A 252 -0.42 -7.68 19.57
N ASP A 253 -1.21 -6.81 20.19
CA ASP A 253 -2.68 -6.78 20.08
C ASP A 253 -3.17 -6.18 18.75
N LYS A 254 -2.36 -5.33 18.10
CA LYS A 254 -2.66 -4.72 16.78
C LYS A 254 -4.05 -4.07 16.69
N LEU A 255 -4.30 -3.16 17.64
CA LEU A 255 -5.60 -2.50 17.90
C LEU A 255 -6.76 -3.48 18.11
N GLY A 256 -6.47 -4.67 18.64
CA GLY A 256 -7.40 -5.72 18.99
C GLY A 256 -8.18 -6.26 17.80
N GLN A 257 -9.22 -5.54 17.41
CA GLN A 257 -10.14 -5.95 16.34
C GLN A 257 -9.62 -5.58 14.95
N ALA A 258 -8.70 -4.62 14.80
CA ALA A 258 -8.26 -4.17 13.48
C ALA A 258 -7.54 -5.28 12.69
N TRP A 259 -6.58 -5.97 13.32
CA TRP A 259 -5.92 -7.14 12.70
C TRP A 259 -6.91 -8.26 12.40
N ALA A 260 -7.84 -8.56 13.32
CA ALA A 260 -8.85 -9.59 13.14
C ALA A 260 -9.74 -9.39 11.90
N MET A 261 -9.89 -8.15 11.46
CA MET A 261 -10.65 -7.79 10.26
C MET A 261 -9.77 -7.55 9.03
N SER A 262 -8.46 -7.68 9.17
CA SER A 262 -7.54 -7.46 8.05
C SER A 262 -7.77 -8.52 6.97
N ALA A 263 -7.65 -8.12 5.70
CA ALA A 263 -7.69 -9.08 4.58
C ALA A 263 -6.68 -10.21 4.75
N HIS A 264 -5.53 -9.93 5.39
CA HIS A 264 -4.46 -10.89 5.59
C HIS A 264 -4.68 -11.86 6.76
N ALA A 265 -5.68 -11.62 7.61
CA ALA A 265 -6.02 -12.47 8.75
C ALA A 265 -7.31 -13.27 8.53
N ASP A 266 -8.06 -12.97 7.46
CA ASP A 266 -9.37 -13.54 7.19
C ASP A 266 -9.28 -14.79 6.29
N GLN A 267 -9.75 -15.91 6.83
CA GLN A 267 -9.85 -17.21 6.17
C GLN A 267 -10.62 -17.23 4.85
N THR A 268 -11.51 -16.26 4.62
CA THR A 268 -12.34 -16.17 3.43
C THR A 268 -11.78 -15.22 2.38
N VAL A 269 -10.67 -14.53 2.72
CA VAL A 269 -10.03 -13.53 1.87
C VAL A 269 -8.61 -13.94 1.49
N ALA A 270 -7.80 -14.39 2.44
CA ALA A 270 -6.41 -14.77 2.25
C ALA A 270 -6.25 -16.31 2.24
N ASP A 271 -7.12 -16.99 1.49
CA ASP A 271 -7.19 -18.46 1.41
C ASP A 271 -6.24 -19.06 0.35
N GLU A 272 -5.41 -18.23 -0.29
CA GLU A 272 -4.41 -18.68 -1.23
C GLU A 272 -3.40 -19.63 -0.57
N ILE A 273 -3.04 -20.69 -1.29
CA ILE A 273 -2.19 -21.77 -0.79
C ILE A 273 -0.75 -21.55 -1.26
N TYR A 274 0.22 -21.71 -0.36
CA TYR A 274 1.64 -21.69 -0.71
C TYR A 274 2.01 -22.86 -1.63
N SER A 275 2.89 -22.60 -2.60
CA SER A 275 3.54 -23.65 -3.40
C SER A 275 4.38 -24.56 -2.50
N SER A 276 4.52 -25.84 -2.87
CA SER A 276 5.29 -26.80 -2.08
C SER A 276 6.75 -26.38 -1.90
N THR A 277 7.36 -25.80 -2.93
CA THR A 277 8.72 -25.27 -2.90
C THR A 277 8.82 -24.09 -1.93
N ALA A 278 7.90 -23.11 -2.04
CA ALA A 278 7.93 -21.92 -1.20
C ALA A 278 7.64 -22.23 0.27
N ALA A 279 6.69 -23.14 0.54
CA ALA A 279 6.40 -23.64 1.88
C ALA A 279 7.61 -24.38 2.47
N THR A 280 8.24 -25.27 1.71
CA THR A 280 9.43 -26.03 2.16
C THR A 280 10.58 -25.09 2.50
N GLN A 281 10.87 -24.10 1.66
CA GLN A 281 11.93 -23.10 1.93
C GLN A 281 11.70 -22.38 3.26
N ARG A 282 10.44 -22.07 3.61
CA ARG A 282 10.05 -21.36 4.84
C ARG A 282 9.84 -22.28 6.04
N ASP A 283 10.10 -23.57 5.89
CA ASP A 283 9.73 -24.62 6.84
C ASP A 283 8.25 -24.53 7.25
N PHE A 284 7.38 -24.14 6.33
CA PHE A 284 5.95 -24.12 6.54
C PHE A 284 5.34 -25.50 6.24
N PRO A 285 4.23 -25.86 6.90
CA PRO A 285 3.45 -27.04 6.55
C PRO A 285 3.06 -27.02 5.06
N ALA A 286 2.97 -28.21 4.47
CA ALA A 286 2.42 -28.35 3.13
C ALA A 286 0.97 -27.85 3.08
N ASN A 287 0.63 -27.16 2.00
CA ASN A 287 -0.68 -26.55 1.76
C ASN A 287 -1.09 -25.45 2.75
N ILE A 288 -0.14 -24.86 3.50
CA ILE A 288 -0.45 -23.71 4.34
C ILE A 288 -1.09 -22.58 3.51
N GLN A 289 -2.11 -21.95 4.05
CA GLN A 289 -2.78 -20.80 3.47
C GLN A 289 -2.16 -19.49 3.98
N VAL A 290 -2.32 -18.40 3.23
CA VAL A 290 -1.79 -17.09 3.61
C VAL A 290 -2.32 -16.66 4.98
N TRP A 291 -3.62 -16.79 5.26
CA TRP A 291 -4.18 -16.43 6.58
C TRP A 291 -3.58 -17.26 7.73
N GLU A 292 -3.22 -18.54 7.51
CA GLU A 292 -2.59 -19.41 8.53
C GLU A 292 -1.17 -18.95 8.85
N ALA A 293 -0.40 -18.58 7.82
CA ALA A 293 0.93 -18.02 8.00
C ALA A 293 0.87 -16.66 8.73
N GLY A 294 -0.21 -15.90 8.53
CA GLY A 294 -0.50 -14.67 9.27
C GLY A 294 0.66 -13.66 9.26
N CYS A 295 1.17 -13.33 10.44
CA CYS A 295 2.30 -12.40 10.61
C CYS A 295 3.55 -12.84 9.85
N LEU A 296 3.76 -14.16 9.68
CA LEU A 296 4.96 -14.72 9.06
C LEU A 296 5.01 -14.56 7.54
N ASN A 297 3.92 -14.11 6.89
CA ASN A 297 3.96 -13.74 5.47
C ASN A 297 4.87 -12.54 5.24
N CYS A 298 4.76 -11.54 6.12
CA CYS A 298 5.44 -10.26 5.99
C CYS A 298 6.65 -10.14 6.90
N HIS A 299 6.63 -10.78 8.08
CA HIS A 299 7.73 -10.72 9.04
C HIS A 299 8.48 -12.04 9.16
N ASP A 300 9.79 -11.95 9.40
CA ASP A 300 10.62 -13.05 9.85
C ASP A 300 11.42 -12.59 11.07
N THR A 301 11.27 -13.29 12.20
CA THR A 301 11.94 -12.91 13.45
C THR A 301 13.45 -13.03 13.38
N HIS A 302 13.98 -13.69 12.34
CA HIS A 302 15.40 -13.80 12.02
C HIS A 302 15.56 -13.57 10.52
N THR A 303 15.27 -12.36 10.05
CA THR A 303 15.13 -12.07 8.61
C THR A 303 16.50 -12.00 7.89
N VAL A 304 16.47 -11.79 6.57
CA VAL A 304 17.66 -11.53 5.75
C VAL A 304 18.39 -10.27 6.24
N GLN A 305 19.73 -10.33 6.28
CA GLN A 305 20.54 -9.18 6.67
C GLN A 305 20.28 -7.99 5.71
N GLY A 306 20.12 -6.78 6.26
CA GLY A 306 19.85 -5.56 5.48
C GLY A 306 18.36 -5.21 5.36
N SER A 307 17.47 -6.15 5.66
CA SER A 307 16.04 -5.86 5.80
C SER A 307 15.79 -5.00 7.05
N ARG A 308 14.80 -4.11 6.97
CA ARG A 308 14.33 -3.28 8.10
C ARG A 308 12.98 -3.80 8.58
N ARG A 309 12.61 -3.50 9.83
CA ARG A 309 11.30 -3.87 10.42
C ARG A 309 11.02 -5.37 10.40
N LEU A 310 12.10 -6.16 10.39
CA LEU A 310 12.08 -7.61 10.34
C LEU A 310 11.26 -8.14 9.15
N LEU A 311 11.24 -7.42 8.04
CA LEU A 311 10.46 -7.80 6.87
C LEU A 311 11.07 -9.01 6.19
N ARG A 312 10.25 -10.03 5.91
CA ARG A 312 10.64 -11.26 5.22
C ARG A 312 11.07 -10.92 3.79
N GLU A 313 12.29 -11.29 3.45
CA GLU A 313 12.84 -11.10 2.10
C GLU A 313 12.78 -9.62 1.62
N GLY A 314 12.75 -8.66 2.55
CA GLY A 314 12.63 -7.22 2.27
C GLY A 314 13.95 -6.55 1.89
N THR A 315 14.72 -7.15 0.97
CA THR A 315 15.94 -6.54 0.42
C THR A 315 16.00 -6.62 -1.10
N ASP A 316 16.78 -5.74 -1.72
CA ASP A 316 17.01 -5.70 -3.17
C ASP A 316 17.91 -6.84 -3.71
N SER A 317 18.30 -7.80 -2.85
CA SER A 317 19.08 -8.97 -3.25
C SER A 317 18.34 -9.81 -4.29
N LEU A 318 19.04 -10.15 -5.36
CA LEU A 318 18.56 -11.07 -6.42
C LEU A 318 18.82 -12.55 -6.11
N ALA A 319 19.49 -12.88 -5.00
CA ALA A 319 19.74 -14.27 -4.60
C ALA A 319 18.44 -14.99 -4.19
N THR A 320 18.40 -16.31 -4.37
CA THR A 320 17.31 -17.18 -3.90
C THR A 320 17.89 -18.34 -3.09
N PRO A 321 17.64 -18.41 -1.76
CA PRO A 321 16.99 -17.38 -0.95
C PRO A 321 17.77 -16.06 -0.91
N LYS A 322 17.09 -14.95 -0.58
CA LYS A 322 17.77 -13.64 -0.47
C LYS A 322 18.87 -13.69 0.60
N SER A 323 19.98 -13.03 0.32
CA SER A 323 21.18 -13.02 1.14
C SER A 323 21.80 -11.64 1.11
N GLY A 324 21.67 -10.87 2.20
CA GLY A 324 22.11 -9.47 2.21
C GLY A 324 21.25 -8.58 1.32
N GLY A 325 21.84 -7.48 0.83
CA GLY A 325 21.17 -6.44 0.04
C GLY A 325 20.81 -5.22 0.89
N ASN A 326 20.36 -4.15 0.22
CA ASN A 326 19.80 -2.97 0.89
C ASN A 326 18.30 -3.20 1.13
N SER A 327 17.75 -2.46 2.08
CA SER A 327 16.30 -2.45 2.37
C SER A 327 15.49 -2.18 1.10
N ALA A 328 14.45 -2.98 0.89
CA ALA A 328 13.48 -2.88 -0.20
C ALA A 328 12.18 -3.55 0.27
N ILE A 329 11.28 -2.77 0.87
CA ILE A 329 10.02 -3.27 1.46
C ILE A 329 9.06 -3.84 0.41
N GLU A 330 9.10 -3.31 -0.80
CA GLU A 330 8.31 -3.76 -1.93
C GLU A 330 8.55 -5.23 -2.28
N GLU A 331 9.78 -5.72 -2.05
CA GLU A 331 10.13 -7.12 -2.30
C GLU A 331 9.39 -8.09 -1.37
N THR A 332 9.05 -7.64 -0.15
CA THR A 332 8.17 -8.42 0.75
C THR A 332 6.76 -8.54 0.16
N CYS A 333 6.22 -7.46 -0.40
CA CYS A 333 4.89 -7.45 -1.01
C CYS A 333 4.83 -8.26 -2.31
N TYR A 334 5.89 -8.18 -3.13
CA TYR A 334 5.99 -8.88 -4.42
C TYR A 334 6.06 -10.40 -4.31
N GLN A 335 6.33 -10.95 -3.12
CA GLN A 335 6.20 -12.38 -2.88
C GLN A 335 4.80 -12.88 -3.30
N CYS A 336 3.74 -12.13 -2.99
CA CYS A 336 2.36 -12.53 -3.29
C CYS A 336 1.69 -11.64 -4.35
N HIS A 337 1.95 -10.33 -4.32
CA HIS A 337 1.33 -9.35 -5.22
C HIS A 337 2.12 -9.16 -6.52
N SER A 338 2.36 -10.27 -7.22
CA SER A 338 3.12 -10.29 -8.47
C SER A 338 2.65 -11.40 -9.40
N SER A 339 3.01 -11.28 -10.68
CA SER A 339 2.86 -12.34 -11.68
C SER A 339 4.04 -13.32 -11.74
N ASP A 340 5.00 -13.27 -10.80
CA ASP A 340 6.22 -14.10 -10.85
C ASP A 340 5.94 -15.61 -10.69
N GLY A 341 4.83 -15.99 -10.04
CA GLY A 341 4.34 -17.38 -10.02
C GLY A 341 5.08 -18.37 -9.10
N SER A 342 5.83 -17.89 -8.10
CA SER A 342 6.76 -18.74 -7.31
C SER A 342 6.31 -19.06 -5.88
N VAL A 343 5.48 -18.21 -5.26
CA VAL A 343 5.14 -18.32 -3.84
C VAL A 343 3.78 -18.98 -3.63
N LEU A 344 2.76 -18.56 -4.36
CA LEU A 344 1.39 -19.07 -4.21
C LEU A 344 0.99 -19.93 -5.41
N LEU A 345 0.14 -20.95 -5.17
CA LEU A 345 -0.40 -21.80 -6.22
C LEU A 345 -1.30 -20.98 -7.16
N GLY A 346 -0.99 -20.99 -8.45
CA GLY A 346 -1.75 -20.25 -9.46
C GLY A 346 -1.44 -18.75 -9.53
N GLN A 347 -0.44 -18.27 -8.77
CA GLN A 347 0.00 -16.87 -8.77
C GLN A 347 0.33 -16.38 -10.18
N GLY A 348 -0.16 -15.19 -10.53
CA GLY A 348 -0.01 -14.60 -11.87
C GLY A 348 -0.87 -15.25 -12.97
N GLY A 349 -1.63 -16.29 -12.65
CA GLY A 349 -2.57 -16.93 -13.57
C GLY A 349 -3.83 -16.10 -13.82
N ALA A 350 -4.53 -16.41 -14.91
CA ALA A 350 -5.82 -15.77 -15.22
C ALA A 350 -6.85 -16.08 -14.12
N GLY A 351 -7.47 -15.04 -13.56
CA GLY A 351 -8.45 -15.17 -12.49
C GLY A 351 -7.85 -15.45 -11.11
N PHE A 352 -6.55 -15.27 -10.92
CA PHE A 352 -5.93 -15.27 -9.60
C PHE A 352 -6.44 -14.06 -8.80
N PRO A 353 -6.99 -14.24 -7.58
CA PRO A 353 -7.72 -13.19 -6.87
C PRO A 353 -6.83 -12.12 -6.21
N VAL A 354 -5.52 -12.34 -6.15
CA VAL A 354 -4.56 -11.38 -5.58
C VAL A 354 -4.06 -10.43 -6.67
N PRO A 355 -4.20 -9.11 -6.50
CA PRO A 355 -3.74 -8.15 -7.50
C PRO A 355 -2.22 -8.20 -7.72
N ASP A 356 -1.81 -8.17 -9.00
CA ASP A 356 -0.41 -8.01 -9.42
C ASP A 356 -0.03 -6.52 -9.43
N ILE A 357 0.59 -6.06 -8.34
CA ILE A 357 1.08 -4.67 -8.25
C ILE A 357 2.48 -4.51 -8.82
N LYS A 358 3.28 -5.60 -8.84
CA LYS A 358 4.66 -5.57 -9.30
C LYS A 358 4.74 -5.13 -10.76
N THR A 359 3.86 -5.63 -11.62
CA THR A 359 3.83 -5.26 -13.05
C THR A 359 3.71 -3.75 -13.26
N ASP A 360 2.90 -3.07 -12.45
CA ASP A 360 2.77 -1.61 -12.53
C ASP A 360 4.05 -0.91 -12.03
N PHE A 361 4.62 -1.37 -10.92
CA PHE A 361 5.85 -0.83 -10.37
C PHE A 361 7.12 -1.17 -11.17
N ILE A 362 7.04 -1.98 -12.23
CA ILE A 362 8.13 -2.13 -13.21
C ILE A 362 7.80 -1.48 -14.55
N SER A 363 6.65 -0.81 -14.66
CA SER A 363 6.23 -0.13 -15.88
C SER A 363 7.11 1.09 -16.18
N ILE A 364 7.02 1.59 -17.42
CA ILE A 364 7.87 2.70 -17.89
C ILE A 364 7.61 4.01 -17.13
N ARG A 365 6.40 4.16 -16.58
CA ARG A 365 6.03 5.22 -15.65
C ARG A 365 5.55 4.60 -14.36
N ARG A 366 6.09 5.05 -13.24
CA ARG A 366 5.80 4.49 -11.92
C ARG A 366 6.21 5.48 -10.84
N MET A 367 5.69 5.28 -9.64
CA MET A 367 6.18 5.98 -8.47
C MET A 367 7.56 5.43 -8.05
N PRO A 368 8.41 6.24 -7.39
CA PRO A 368 9.77 5.84 -7.06
C PRO A 368 9.85 4.95 -5.83
N ILE A 369 9.61 3.66 -6.05
CA ILE A 369 9.60 2.65 -4.98
C ILE A 369 10.97 2.04 -4.75
N THR A 370 11.73 1.74 -5.80
CA THR A 370 13.02 1.06 -5.65
C THR A 370 14.14 2.02 -5.20
N ASN A 371 15.19 1.48 -4.58
CA ASN A 371 16.43 2.21 -4.25
C ASN A 371 16.94 3.08 -5.41
N ASN A 372 16.87 2.55 -6.64
CA ASN A 372 17.34 3.26 -7.84
C ASN A 372 16.36 4.35 -8.33
N ASP A 373 15.08 4.21 -8.01
CA ASP A 373 14.07 5.19 -8.43
C ASP A 373 14.00 6.38 -7.46
N GLN A 374 14.37 6.18 -6.19
CA GLN A 374 14.41 7.24 -5.19
C GLN A 374 15.60 8.19 -5.43
N PRO A 375 15.42 9.53 -5.34
CA PRO A 375 16.51 10.49 -5.56
C PRO A 375 17.72 10.29 -4.64
N ALA A 376 17.49 9.80 -3.41
CA ALA A 376 18.56 9.47 -2.47
C ALA A 376 19.44 8.28 -2.92
N GLY A 377 19.02 7.50 -3.92
CA GLY A 377 19.70 6.28 -4.37
C GLY A 377 19.60 5.11 -3.36
N THR A 378 18.75 5.27 -2.35
CA THR A 378 18.47 4.29 -1.30
C THR A 378 17.08 4.55 -0.75
N GLU A 379 16.47 3.53 -0.17
CA GLU A 379 15.17 3.57 0.46
C GLU A 379 15.23 4.40 1.76
N VAL A 380 14.55 5.55 1.76
CA VAL A 380 14.58 6.53 2.86
C VAL A 380 13.34 6.50 3.74
N HIS A 381 12.31 5.75 3.36
CA HIS A 381 11.06 5.62 4.09
C HIS A 381 11.32 5.21 5.55
N ASP A 382 10.73 5.88 6.52
CA ASP A 382 10.95 5.51 7.93
C ASP A 382 9.77 5.77 8.85
N ILE A 383 8.90 4.76 8.98
CA ILE A 383 7.74 4.82 9.87
C ILE A 383 8.15 4.78 11.35
N THR A 384 7.37 5.48 12.19
CA THR A 384 7.67 5.62 13.63
C THR A 384 6.63 5.01 14.56
N ASP A 385 5.46 4.62 14.06
CA ASP A 385 4.36 4.13 14.91
C ASP A 385 3.43 3.18 14.14
N ALA A 386 2.39 2.68 14.82
CA ALA A 386 1.39 1.79 14.26
C ALA A 386 0.49 2.41 13.16
N ASP A 387 0.41 3.75 13.13
CA ASP A 387 -0.29 4.51 12.08
C ASP A 387 0.58 4.71 10.83
N PHE A 388 1.82 4.21 10.87
CA PHE A 388 2.84 4.37 9.83
C PHE A 388 3.14 5.85 9.59
N SER A 389 3.27 6.60 10.69
CA SER A 389 3.62 8.01 10.64
C SER A 389 5.03 8.23 10.14
N GLU A 390 5.16 9.23 9.28
CA GLU A 390 6.42 9.81 8.84
C GLU A 390 6.39 11.32 8.94
N THR A 391 7.58 11.90 9.18
CA THR A 391 7.74 13.36 9.23
C THR A 391 7.64 13.96 7.83
N THR A 392 7.19 15.20 7.72
CA THR A 392 7.16 15.91 6.42
C THR A 392 8.55 16.07 5.80
N LEU A 393 9.61 16.10 6.62
CA LEU A 393 11.00 16.07 6.16
C LEU A 393 11.32 14.78 5.39
N LEU A 394 10.91 13.62 5.92
CA LEU A 394 11.07 12.34 5.23
C LEU A 394 10.17 12.22 3.99
N LEU A 395 9.04 12.92 3.95
CA LEU A 395 8.22 13.00 2.72
C LEU A 395 8.80 13.95 1.65
N GLY A 396 9.85 14.72 1.98
CA GLY A 396 10.57 15.60 1.04
C GLY A 396 10.52 17.10 1.34
N LYS A 397 9.81 17.54 2.39
CA LYS A 397 9.70 18.97 2.74
C LYS A 397 11.01 19.48 3.33
N GLY A 398 11.57 20.55 2.77
CA GLY A 398 12.91 21.02 3.09
C GLY A 398 14.06 20.15 2.56
N ASN A 399 13.80 18.91 2.09
CA ASN A 399 14.82 18.04 1.51
C ASN A 399 14.25 17.16 0.38
N PRO A 400 14.30 17.62 -0.88
CA PRO A 400 13.80 16.85 -2.03
C PRO A 400 14.48 15.49 -2.25
N GLN A 401 15.66 15.24 -1.67
CA GLN A 401 16.30 13.93 -1.75
C GLN A 401 15.50 12.84 -1.03
N ASN A 402 14.68 13.22 -0.05
CA ASN A 402 13.86 12.28 0.70
C ASN A 402 12.58 11.87 -0.06
N ARG A 403 12.33 12.37 -1.29
CA ARG A 403 11.11 12.04 -2.04
C ARG A 403 11.09 10.57 -2.43
N HIS A 404 10.10 9.83 -1.95
CA HIS A 404 9.95 8.40 -2.24
C HIS A 404 8.48 8.01 -2.31
N VAL A 405 8.21 6.73 -2.58
CA VAL A 405 6.97 6.07 -2.18
C VAL A 405 7.31 4.69 -1.66
N GLU A 406 6.57 4.20 -0.67
CA GLU A 406 6.52 2.78 -0.32
C GLU A 406 5.09 2.27 -0.22
N CYS A 407 4.90 0.95 -0.20
CA CYS A 407 3.56 0.37 -0.03
C CYS A 407 2.85 0.89 1.23
N THR A 408 3.61 1.11 2.29
CA THR A 408 3.18 1.60 3.60
C THR A 408 2.89 3.10 3.65
N ASP A 409 3.22 3.85 2.59
CA ASP A 409 2.72 5.22 2.43
C ASP A 409 1.21 5.27 2.18
N CYS A 410 0.68 4.24 1.52
CA CYS A 410 -0.69 4.22 1.01
C CYS A 410 -1.56 3.17 1.68
N HIS A 411 -0.95 2.13 2.25
CA HIS A 411 -1.65 0.98 2.82
C HIS A 411 -1.17 0.67 4.23
N ASN A 412 -2.10 0.26 5.09
CA ASN A 412 -1.78 -0.35 6.37
C ASN A 412 -2.12 -1.85 6.34
N PRO A 413 -1.14 -2.75 6.15
CA PRO A 413 -1.37 -4.19 5.99
C PRO A 413 -1.92 -4.86 7.25
N HIS A 414 -1.84 -4.20 8.41
CA HIS A 414 -2.45 -4.67 9.65
C HIS A 414 -3.95 -4.34 9.73
N ARG A 415 -4.47 -3.43 8.91
CA ARG A 415 -5.83 -2.85 9.07
C ARG A 415 -6.68 -2.87 7.80
N LEU A 416 -6.06 -2.95 6.63
CA LEU A 416 -6.76 -2.98 5.34
C LEU A 416 -7.68 -4.20 5.23
N MET A 417 -8.76 -4.10 4.46
CA MET A 417 -9.72 -5.20 4.29
C MET A 417 -10.28 -5.27 2.88
N LYS A 418 -10.77 -6.45 2.47
CA LYS A 418 -11.48 -6.63 1.20
C LYS A 418 -12.92 -6.11 1.31
N ASN A 419 -13.09 -4.80 1.12
CA ASN A 419 -14.40 -4.14 1.11
C ASN A 419 -14.41 -2.90 0.20
N GLN A 420 -15.57 -2.60 -0.38
CA GLN A 420 -15.75 -1.40 -1.21
C GLN A 420 -15.63 -0.09 -0.43
N LEU A 421 -15.85 -0.09 0.89
CA LEU A 421 -15.70 1.06 1.78
C LEU A 421 -14.81 0.73 2.98
N PHE A 422 -14.00 1.71 3.40
CA PHE A 422 -13.06 1.56 4.51
C PHE A 422 -13.71 1.20 5.86
N ASN A 423 -15.01 1.42 6.02
CA ASN A 423 -15.76 1.18 7.26
C ASN A 423 -16.59 -0.12 7.23
N GLY A 424 -16.49 -0.91 6.16
CA GLY A 424 -17.14 -2.22 6.05
C GLY A 424 -18.64 -2.16 5.77
N SER A 425 -19.21 -0.98 5.48
CA SER A 425 -20.65 -0.83 5.28
C SER A 425 -21.13 -1.11 3.83
N ALA A 426 -20.24 -1.55 2.94
CA ALA A 426 -20.54 -1.89 1.55
C ALA A 426 -20.12 -3.32 1.20
N GLY A 427 -20.21 -3.70 -0.08
CA GLY A 427 -19.92 -5.05 -0.54
C GLY A 427 -18.50 -5.50 -0.20
N SER A 428 -18.36 -6.75 0.25
CA SER A 428 -17.09 -7.38 0.65
C SER A 428 -16.51 -8.33 -0.40
N SER A 429 -17.09 -8.36 -1.61
CA SER A 429 -16.59 -9.23 -2.69
C SER A 429 -15.32 -8.69 -3.35
N VAL A 430 -15.01 -7.40 -3.17
CA VAL A 430 -13.88 -6.71 -3.80
C VAL A 430 -13.26 -5.70 -2.82
N GLY A 431 -11.96 -5.42 -2.96
CA GLY A 431 -11.25 -4.44 -2.12
C GLY A 431 -11.32 -3.00 -2.63
N THR A 432 -11.81 -2.81 -3.85
CA THR A 432 -11.88 -1.52 -4.54
C THR A 432 -13.28 -0.93 -4.43
N HIS A 433 -13.40 0.38 -4.57
CA HIS A 433 -14.71 1.04 -4.52
C HIS A 433 -15.63 0.53 -5.63
N GLN A 434 -16.94 0.63 -5.41
CA GLN A 434 -17.91 0.36 -6.48
C GLN A 434 -17.78 1.41 -7.58
N HIS A 435 -17.66 0.98 -8.83
CA HIS A 435 -17.40 1.83 -9.99
C HIS A 435 -18.39 1.51 -11.13
N ASP A 436 -19.69 1.67 -10.88
CA ASP A 436 -20.76 1.47 -11.86
C ASP A 436 -21.87 2.52 -11.74
N SER A 437 -22.76 2.57 -12.73
CA SER A 437 -23.84 3.57 -12.81
C SER A 437 -24.99 3.38 -11.81
N THR A 438 -25.02 2.27 -11.05
CA THR A 438 -26.10 1.96 -10.10
C THR A 438 -25.95 2.68 -8.76
N VAL A 439 -24.75 3.19 -8.49
CA VAL A 439 -24.44 3.99 -7.30
C VAL A 439 -23.94 5.37 -7.69
N GLN A 440 -24.14 6.34 -6.79
CA GLN A 440 -23.52 7.65 -6.97
C GLN A 440 -22.02 7.51 -6.76
N HIS A 441 -21.25 7.81 -7.81
CA HIS A 441 -19.79 7.80 -7.73
C HIS A 441 -19.28 8.75 -6.65
N SER A 442 -18.20 8.36 -5.98
CA SER A 442 -17.77 9.01 -4.75
C SER A 442 -16.25 9.21 -4.69
N ASN A 443 -15.77 9.73 -3.57
CA ASN A 443 -14.34 9.81 -3.23
C ASN A 443 -14.06 9.13 -1.87
N ILE A 444 -15.02 8.37 -1.32
CA ILE A 444 -14.91 7.68 -0.03
C ILE A 444 -13.87 6.57 -0.13
N ALA A 445 -12.90 6.55 0.79
CA ALA A 445 -11.85 5.54 0.80
C ALA A 445 -12.43 4.10 0.81
N SER A 446 -11.82 3.20 0.04
CA SER A 446 -12.16 1.77 0.05
C SER A 446 -11.49 1.03 1.21
N GLY A 447 -11.84 -0.25 1.38
CA GLY A 447 -11.27 -1.16 2.38
C GLY A 447 -9.75 -1.28 2.31
N VAL A 448 -9.16 -1.22 1.12
CA VAL A 448 -7.70 -1.31 0.94
C VAL A 448 -6.93 -0.09 1.49
N LEU A 449 -7.62 1.03 1.73
CA LEU A 449 -7.04 2.25 2.31
C LEU A 449 -7.36 2.40 3.80
N ARG A 450 -8.09 1.47 4.41
CA ARG A 450 -8.44 1.51 5.83
C ARG A 450 -7.17 1.55 6.71
N GLY A 451 -7.16 2.46 7.68
CA GLY A 451 -6.06 2.60 8.63
C GLY A 451 -4.82 3.30 8.08
N SER A 452 -4.85 3.77 6.83
CA SER A 452 -3.75 4.52 6.21
C SER A 452 -3.69 5.95 6.75
N ARG A 453 -2.53 6.59 6.59
CA ARG A 453 -2.31 7.98 6.95
C ARG A 453 -2.52 8.91 5.76
N GLY A 454 -3.16 10.06 5.99
CA GLY A 454 -3.42 11.07 4.97
C GLY A 454 -3.51 12.48 5.54
N VAL A 455 -3.90 13.45 4.72
CA VAL A 455 -4.07 14.85 5.12
C VAL A 455 -5.30 15.48 4.47
N GLU A 456 -6.00 16.31 5.23
CA GLU A 456 -7.11 17.14 4.75
C GLU A 456 -6.66 18.60 4.67
N PRO A 457 -6.67 19.23 3.49
CA PRO A 457 -6.27 20.63 3.34
C PRO A 457 -7.31 21.59 3.95
N VAL A 458 -6.83 22.61 4.66
CA VAL A 458 -7.64 23.71 5.20
C VAL A 458 -7.27 25.00 4.48
N TYR A 459 -8.23 25.62 3.80
CA TYR A 459 -7.99 26.81 2.98
C TYR A 459 -8.37 28.10 3.72
N GLY A 460 -7.46 29.07 3.75
CA GLY A 460 -7.74 30.43 4.24
C GLY A 460 -8.25 31.39 3.16
N SER A 461 -8.17 31.01 1.88
CA SER A 461 -8.56 31.84 0.74
C SER A 461 -9.08 30.98 -0.41
N SER A 462 -10.10 31.47 -1.13
CA SER A 462 -10.62 30.87 -2.36
C SER A 462 -10.03 31.48 -3.64
N ALA A 463 -9.03 32.35 -3.54
CA ALA A 463 -8.34 32.87 -4.73
C ALA A 463 -7.48 31.78 -5.39
N TRP A 464 -7.48 31.72 -6.72
CA TRP A 464 -6.66 30.74 -7.46
C TRP A 464 -5.17 30.94 -7.16
N GLY A 465 -4.43 29.84 -7.01
CA GLY A 465 -3.03 29.87 -6.61
C GLY A 465 -2.79 30.00 -5.10
N SER A 466 -3.84 30.14 -4.29
CA SER A 466 -3.70 30.12 -2.82
C SER A 466 -3.41 28.69 -2.35
N LEU A 467 -2.30 28.49 -1.65
CA LEU A 467 -2.01 27.24 -0.96
C LEU A 467 -2.95 27.05 0.25
N PRO A 468 -3.18 25.80 0.71
CA PRO A 468 -3.78 25.56 2.00
C PRO A 468 -3.04 26.31 3.12
N SER A 469 -3.80 26.87 4.06
CA SER A 469 -3.25 27.53 5.25
C SER A 469 -2.77 26.55 6.30
N ASN A 470 -3.31 25.33 6.29
CA ASN A 470 -2.94 24.24 7.19
C ASN A 470 -3.40 22.90 6.60
N TYR A 471 -2.95 21.80 7.20
CA TYR A 471 -3.40 20.44 6.93
C TYR A 471 -3.81 19.76 8.23
N ILE A 472 -4.95 19.08 8.22
CA ILE A 472 -5.37 18.20 9.31
C ILE A 472 -4.88 16.80 8.98
N VAL A 473 -3.98 16.26 9.80
CA VAL A 473 -3.50 14.88 9.66
C VAL A 473 -4.67 13.92 9.92
N LYS A 474 -4.78 12.91 9.06
CA LYS A 474 -5.76 11.82 9.14
C LYS A 474 -5.05 10.51 9.42
N GLN A 475 -5.36 9.82 10.51
CA GLN A 475 -4.71 8.57 10.92
C GLN A 475 -5.57 7.76 11.91
N GLY A 476 -5.11 6.57 12.27
CA GLY A 476 -5.86 5.62 13.10
C GLY A 476 -6.90 4.81 12.30
N ASP A 477 -7.66 4.00 13.02
CA ASP A 477 -8.74 3.18 12.48
C ASP A 477 -10.07 3.54 13.14
N GLY A 478 -11.08 3.87 12.33
CA GLY A 478 -12.43 4.17 12.81
C GLY A 478 -13.24 2.92 13.15
N GLY A 479 -12.80 1.73 12.72
CA GLY A 479 -13.53 0.48 12.92
C GLY A 479 -14.70 0.27 11.95
N LEU A 480 -15.47 -0.80 12.17
CA LEU A 480 -16.69 -1.06 11.41
C LEU A 480 -17.78 -0.04 11.70
N GLY A 481 -18.48 0.41 10.66
CA GLY A 481 -19.53 1.42 10.77
C GLY A 481 -19.03 2.82 11.09
N ALA A 482 -17.71 3.06 11.01
CA ALA A 482 -17.10 4.36 11.21
C ALA A 482 -17.73 5.45 10.33
N SER A 483 -17.75 6.67 10.86
CA SER A 483 -18.23 7.85 10.13
C SER A 483 -17.41 8.13 8.88
N THR A 484 -18.10 8.43 7.78
CA THR A 484 -17.54 8.89 6.50
C THR A 484 -17.43 10.41 6.41
N THR A 485 -17.71 11.14 7.50
CA THR A 485 -17.57 12.61 7.52
C THR A 485 -16.11 13.02 7.37
N VAL A 486 -15.85 14.05 6.56
CA VAL A 486 -14.48 14.54 6.31
C VAL A 486 -13.78 15.05 7.59
N SER A 487 -14.53 15.43 8.62
CA SER A 487 -14.03 15.86 9.92
C SER A 487 -13.51 14.72 10.82
N SER A 488 -13.72 13.45 10.45
CA SER A 488 -13.22 12.29 11.20
C SER A 488 -11.69 12.31 11.34
N ALA A 489 -11.17 11.70 12.41
CA ALA A 489 -9.73 11.63 12.67
C ALA A 489 -8.99 10.70 11.70
N HIS A 490 -9.65 9.65 11.22
CA HIS A 490 -9.12 8.69 10.25
C HIS A 490 -9.31 9.12 8.81
N VAL A 491 -8.59 8.47 7.89
CA VAL A 491 -8.79 8.64 6.44
C VAL A 491 -10.20 8.22 6.07
N THR A 492 -10.92 9.12 5.39
CA THR A 492 -12.27 8.86 4.88
C THR A 492 -12.36 9.05 3.38
N ARG A 493 -11.30 9.55 2.73
CA ARG A 493 -11.25 9.87 1.31
C ARG A 493 -9.94 9.42 0.69
N GLU A 494 -9.98 8.89 -0.54
CA GLU A 494 -8.76 8.50 -1.25
C GLU A 494 -7.79 9.67 -1.42
N TYR A 495 -8.29 10.85 -1.78
CA TYR A 495 -7.42 12.01 -2.01
C TYR A 495 -6.61 12.42 -0.77
N GLN A 496 -7.08 12.10 0.45
CA GLN A 496 -6.35 12.43 1.67
C GLN A 496 -5.00 11.71 1.71
N VAL A 497 -4.95 10.48 1.21
CA VAL A 497 -3.71 9.70 1.07
C VAL A 497 -2.83 10.34 -0.01
N CYS A 498 -3.39 10.68 -1.18
CA CYS A 498 -2.62 11.28 -2.27
C CYS A 498 -2.03 12.66 -1.91
N LEU A 499 -2.84 13.54 -1.30
CA LEU A 499 -2.41 14.89 -0.95
C LEU A 499 -1.31 14.91 0.12
N LYS A 500 -1.09 13.80 0.84
CA LYS A 500 0.07 13.63 1.74
C LYS A 500 1.36 13.88 0.96
N CYS A 501 1.51 13.37 -0.26
CA CYS A 501 2.75 13.46 -1.03
C CYS A 501 2.68 14.43 -2.22
N HIS A 502 1.46 14.74 -2.69
CA HIS A 502 1.18 15.55 -3.87
C HIS A 502 0.74 17.00 -3.54
N SER A 503 1.15 17.52 -2.39
CA SER A 503 0.87 18.90 -2.01
C SER A 503 1.99 19.52 -1.19
N ASP A 504 1.87 20.80 -0.86
CA ASP A 504 2.85 21.54 -0.04
C ASP A 504 2.93 21.05 1.42
N TYR A 505 2.16 20.02 1.77
CA TYR A 505 2.41 19.22 2.97
C TYR A 505 3.78 18.52 2.92
N ALA A 506 4.20 18.01 1.75
CA ALA A 506 5.41 17.20 1.57
C ALA A 506 6.52 17.86 0.75
N TYR A 507 6.35 19.13 0.34
CA TYR A 507 7.39 19.89 -0.35
C TYR A 507 7.17 21.40 -0.19
N ASP A 508 8.23 22.19 -0.35
CA ASP A 508 8.13 23.66 -0.40
C ASP A 508 7.93 24.18 -1.82
N ILE A 509 8.50 23.46 -2.80
CA ILE A 509 8.37 23.70 -4.23
C ILE A 509 7.97 22.38 -4.88
N PRO A 510 6.99 22.35 -5.80
CA PRO A 510 6.62 21.14 -6.50
C PRO A 510 7.84 20.41 -7.11
N PRO A 511 7.90 19.08 -7.05
CA PRO A 511 9.05 18.32 -7.55
C PRO A 511 9.29 18.54 -9.05
N THR A 512 10.55 18.43 -9.50
CA THR A 512 10.90 18.48 -10.91
C THR A 512 10.53 17.17 -11.60
N LEU A 513 10.11 17.23 -12.87
CA LEU A 513 9.94 16.05 -13.70
C LEU A 513 11.30 15.44 -14.01
N GLY A 514 11.37 14.11 -13.98
CA GLY A 514 12.59 13.35 -14.26
C GLY A 514 13.58 13.22 -13.11
N ASP A 515 13.32 13.84 -11.94
CA ASP A 515 14.21 13.73 -10.77
C ASP A 515 14.17 12.34 -10.13
N ALA A 516 13.06 11.63 -10.29
CA ALA A 516 12.86 10.28 -9.76
C ALA A 516 12.89 9.25 -10.90
N GLY A 517 13.46 8.07 -10.64
CA GLY A 517 13.47 6.97 -11.61
C GLY A 517 12.05 6.47 -11.89
N GLY A 518 11.80 6.10 -13.15
CA GLY A 518 10.45 5.77 -13.60
C GLY A 518 9.46 6.95 -13.64
N GLY A 519 9.85 8.16 -13.20
CA GLY A 519 8.99 9.35 -13.29
C GLY A 519 8.75 9.82 -14.71
N THR A 520 7.80 10.75 -14.88
CA THR A 520 7.58 11.41 -16.17
C THR A 520 8.82 12.21 -16.57
N PRO A 521 9.32 12.10 -17.82
CA PRO A 521 10.47 12.86 -18.29
C PRO A 521 10.27 14.38 -18.23
N SER A 522 11.35 15.10 -17.94
CA SER A 522 11.35 16.55 -18.01
C SER A 522 11.02 17.05 -19.42
N GLY A 523 10.19 18.08 -19.52
CA GLY A 523 9.74 18.66 -20.78
C GLY A 523 8.50 17.99 -21.37
N THR A 524 7.97 16.90 -20.79
CA THR A 524 6.67 16.32 -21.20
C THR A 524 5.58 17.39 -21.08
N ASN A 525 4.82 17.59 -22.17
CA ASN A 525 3.83 18.67 -22.30
C ASN A 525 4.40 20.10 -22.06
N GLY A 526 5.73 20.26 -22.12
CA GLY A 526 6.42 21.50 -21.78
C GLY A 526 6.59 21.74 -20.28
N LEU A 527 6.16 20.81 -19.42
CA LEU A 527 6.32 20.92 -17.97
C LEU A 527 7.74 20.55 -17.56
N LEU A 528 8.31 21.35 -16.66
CA LEU A 528 9.57 21.03 -15.99
C LEU A 528 9.35 20.59 -14.54
N GLN A 529 8.23 21.01 -13.94
CA GLN A 529 7.87 20.69 -12.57
C GLN A 529 6.44 20.18 -12.52
N TYR A 530 6.16 19.31 -11.56
CA TYR A 530 4.79 18.96 -11.18
C TYR A 530 4.10 20.19 -10.58
N THR A 531 2.81 20.07 -10.31
CA THR A 531 2.03 21.16 -9.71
C THR A 531 1.57 20.78 -8.30
N ASN A 532 0.90 21.70 -7.61
CA ASN A 532 0.32 21.45 -6.30
C ASN A 532 -1.14 21.03 -6.40
N GLN A 533 -1.41 19.74 -6.15
CA GLN A 533 -2.74 19.17 -6.33
C GLN A 533 -3.73 19.69 -5.29
N ALA A 534 -3.30 19.96 -4.05
CA ALA A 534 -4.20 20.53 -3.05
C ALA A 534 -4.67 21.94 -3.45
N MET A 535 -3.79 22.76 -4.00
CA MET A 535 -4.18 24.08 -4.53
C MET A 535 -5.13 23.94 -5.72
N GLU A 536 -4.84 23.05 -6.66
CA GLU A 536 -5.60 22.93 -7.90
C GLU A 536 -7.01 22.36 -7.70
N PHE A 537 -7.15 21.33 -6.87
CA PHE A 537 -8.44 20.68 -6.63
C PHE A 537 -9.35 21.41 -5.65
N GLN A 538 -8.91 22.53 -5.08
CA GLN A 538 -9.74 23.32 -4.18
C GLN A 538 -11.10 23.60 -4.85
N ALA A 539 -12.17 23.28 -4.11
CA ALA A 539 -13.57 23.39 -4.55
C ALA A 539 -14.33 24.44 -3.72
N PRO A 540 -14.18 25.76 -3.99
CA PRO A 540 -14.83 26.79 -3.21
C PRO A 540 -16.36 26.73 -3.34
N THR A 541 -17.05 26.83 -2.20
CA THR A 541 -18.52 26.86 -2.17
C THR A 541 -19.11 28.00 -3.01
N SER A 542 -18.43 29.14 -3.08
CA SER A 542 -18.85 30.31 -3.88
C SER A 542 -18.86 30.06 -5.39
N ASP A 543 -18.10 29.07 -5.87
CA ASP A 543 -17.98 28.75 -7.30
C ASP A 543 -18.83 27.52 -7.72
N LEU A 544 -19.53 26.88 -6.76
CA LEU A 544 -20.41 25.75 -7.00
C LEU A 544 -21.55 26.11 -7.97
N GLY A 545 -21.91 25.14 -8.81
CA GLY A 545 -22.89 25.38 -9.86
C GLY A 545 -22.34 26.35 -10.90
N GLU A 546 -23.15 27.31 -11.31
CA GLU A 546 -22.79 28.29 -12.33
C GLU A 546 -23.24 29.70 -11.91
N PRO A 547 -22.55 30.34 -10.95
CA PRO A 547 -22.97 31.59 -10.30
C PRO A 547 -22.96 32.86 -11.20
N GLY A 548 -23.09 32.70 -12.52
CA GLY A 548 -23.02 33.79 -13.49
C GLY A 548 -21.59 34.28 -13.75
N GLY A 549 -21.26 34.59 -15.01
CA GLY A 549 -19.92 35.06 -15.40
C GLY A 549 -18.82 34.00 -15.36
N ASN A 550 -17.59 34.43 -15.07
CA ASN A 550 -16.42 33.56 -14.91
C ASN A 550 -16.23 33.16 -13.44
N HIS A 551 -15.90 31.90 -13.21
CA HIS A 551 -15.77 31.29 -11.89
C HIS A 551 -14.88 30.04 -12.02
N ARG A 552 -14.38 29.49 -10.92
CA ARG A 552 -13.42 28.38 -10.97
C ARG A 552 -14.02 27.10 -11.56
N GLY A 553 -13.24 26.38 -12.38
CA GLY A 553 -13.54 25.01 -12.82
C GLY A 553 -12.69 23.98 -12.07
N TRP A 554 -13.24 22.79 -11.79
CA TRP A 554 -12.50 21.66 -11.22
C TRP A 554 -13.17 20.32 -11.55
N HIS A 555 -12.38 19.27 -11.56
CA HIS A 555 -12.85 17.90 -11.45
C HIS A 555 -13.17 17.56 -9.99
N PRO A 556 -14.28 16.83 -9.71
CA PRO A 556 -14.84 16.73 -8.36
C PRO A 556 -14.10 15.75 -7.43
N VAL A 557 -12.79 15.92 -7.26
CA VAL A 557 -11.98 15.09 -6.35
C VAL A 557 -12.22 15.48 -4.88
N LEU A 558 -12.05 16.75 -4.52
CA LEU A 558 -12.26 17.23 -3.13
C LEU A 558 -13.74 17.45 -2.81
N GLY A 559 -14.53 17.86 -3.79
CA GLY A 559 -15.94 18.14 -3.60
C GLY A 559 -16.72 18.23 -4.91
N PRO A 560 -18.06 18.08 -4.84
CA PRO A 560 -18.92 18.11 -6.00
C PRO A 560 -18.82 19.45 -6.73
N THR A 561 -19.12 19.48 -8.03
CA THR A 561 -19.08 20.75 -8.79
C THR A 561 -20.34 21.60 -8.62
N GLY A 562 -21.44 21.01 -8.14
CA GLY A 562 -22.78 21.61 -8.13
C GLY A 562 -23.39 21.83 -9.53
N ARG A 563 -22.70 21.43 -10.61
CA ARG A 563 -23.08 21.72 -11.99
C ARG A 563 -23.84 20.55 -12.61
N THR A 564 -25.14 20.50 -12.32
CA THR A 564 -26.03 19.47 -12.85
C THR A 564 -26.16 19.51 -14.37
N ALA A 565 -26.68 18.43 -14.95
CA ALA A 565 -26.97 18.38 -16.38
C ALA A 565 -27.90 19.55 -16.79
N ALA A 566 -28.89 19.87 -15.96
CA ALA A 566 -29.80 20.99 -16.16
C ALA A 566 -29.09 22.35 -16.12
N ILE A 567 -28.22 22.60 -15.12
CA ILE A 567 -27.46 23.86 -15.02
C ILE A 567 -26.56 24.05 -16.24
N ARG A 568 -25.90 22.99 -16.70
CA ARG A 568 -25.08 23.02 -17.92
C ARG A 568 -25.92 23.06 -19.21
N GLY A 569 -27.22 22.77 -19.11
CA GLY A 569 -28.11 22.49 -20.23
C GLY A 569 -27.64 21.33 -21.13
N THR A 570 -26.85 20.42 -20.59
CA THR A 570 -26.24 19.31 -21.33
C THR A 570 -27.11 18.07 -21.27
N SER A 571 -26.95 17.18 -22.24
CA SER A 571 -27.46 15.81 -22.14
C SER A 571 -26.61 15.00 -21.16
N PRO A 572 -27.19 14.11 -20.33
CA PRO A 572 -26.42 13.17 -19.52
C PRO A 572 -25.53 12.22 -20.32
N ALA A 573 -25.89 11.93 -21.58
CA ALA A 573 -25.18 11.00 -22.45
C ALA A 573 -23.79 11.47 -22.91
N VAL A 574 -23.44 12.74 -22.66
CA VAL A 574 -22.10 13.25 -22.94
C VAL A 574 -21.07 12.80 -21.90
N PHE A 575 -21.51 12.21 -20.79
CA PHE A 575 -20.67 11.62 -19.75
C PHE A 575 -20.86 10.09 -19.77
N LEU A 576 -19.78 9.36 -19.51
CA LEU A 576 -19.77 7.90 -19.44
C LEU A 576 -20.05 7.41 -18.01
N SER A 577 -20.44 6.14 -17.89
CA SER A 577 -20.54 5.47 -16.58
C SER A 577 -19.15 5.41 -15.91
N PRO A 578 -19.05 5.53 -14.57
CA PRO A 578 -20.13 5.68 -13.58
C PRO A 578 -20.55 7.14 -13.33
N PHE A 579 -19.87 8.11 -13.96
CA PHE A 579 -20.13 9.54 -13.75
C PHE A 579 -21.51 9.98 -14.23
N SER A 580 -22.10 9.21 -15.14
CA SER A 580 -23.50 9.32 -15.58
C SER A 580 -24.24 8.03 -15.27
N ASP A 581 -25.41 8.17 -14.68
CA ASP A 581 -26.40 7.10 -14.48
C ASP A 581 -27.41 7.01 -15.65
N GLY A 582 -27.12 7.68 -16.77
CA GLY A 582 -28.02 7.82 -17.91
C GLY A 582 -29.17 8.82 -17.69
N SER A 583 -29.66 8.97 -16.44
CA SER A 583 -30.66 9.98 -16.07
C SER A 583 -30.05 11.37 -15.85
N GLY A 584 -28.76 11.43 -15.50
CA GLY A 584 -28.03 12.63 -15.16
C GLY A 584 -28.18 13.08 -13.72
N THR A 585 -28.78 12.26 -12.85
CA THR A 585 -28.99 12.57 -11.43
C THR A 585 -27.66 12.68 -10.69
N ASN A 586 -26.67 11.84 -11.06
CA ASN A 586 -25.35 11.88 -10.45
C ASN A 586 -24.54 13.11 -10.87
N ILE A 587 -24.82 13.71 -12.03
CA ILE A 587 -23.99 14.78 -12.60
C ILE A 587 -24.07 16.04 -11.72
N GLY A 588 -22.91 16.52 -11.29
CA GLY A 588 -22.76 17.73 -10.50
C GLY A 588 -22.79 17.51 -8.99
N VAL A 589 -23.28 16.36 -8.52
CA VAL A 589 -23.36 16.01 -7.09
C VAL A 589 -22.41 14.87 -6.69
N GLN A 590 -21.92 14.12 -7.67
CA GLN A 590 -20.92 13.08 -7.47
C GLN A 590 -19.54 13.67 -7.18
N THR A 591 -18.69 12.85 -6.58
CA THR A 591 -17.24 13.07 -6.52
C THR A 591 -16.51 11.96 -7.29
N MET A 592 -15.19 12.05 -7.36
CA MET A 592 -14.36 11.08 -8.07
C MET A 592 -13.08 10.76 -7.30
N TYR A 593 -12.47 9.63 -7.65
CA TYR A 593 -11.21 9.15 -7.09
C TYR A 593 -10.03 9.66 -7.91
N CYS A 594 -8.86 9.78 -7.29
CA CYS A 594 -7.61 10.03 -8.02
C CYS A 594 -7.33 8.85 -8.96
N SER A 595 -7.65 7.63 -8.53
CA SER A 595 -7.51 6.40 -9.31
C SER A 595 -8.43 6.32 -10.53
N ASP A 596 -9.39 7.23 -10.71
CA ASP A 596 -10.19 7.30 -11.95
C ASP A 596 -9.35 7.82 -13.13
N CYS A 597 -8.30 8.59 -12.83
CA CYS A 597 -7.39 9.17 -13.82
C CYS A 597 -5.99 8.55 -13.77
N HIS A 598 -5.53 8.14 -12.59
CA HIS A 598 -4.19 7.61 -12.38
C HIS A 598 -4.16 6.10 -12.13
N GLY A 599 -3.18 5.42 -12.73
CA GLY A 599 -2.97 3.97 -12.65
C GLY A 599 -2.69 3.36 -14.02
N SER A 600 -2.74 2.02 -14.09
CA SER A 600 -2.46 1.27 -15.30
C SER A 600 -3.36 1.73 -16.46
N ALA A 601 -2.79 1.79 -17.67
CA ALA A 601 -3.51 2.22 -18.87
C ALA A 601 -4.76 1.36 -19.12
N THR A 602 -5.88 2.00 -19.44
CA THR A 602 -7.18 1.33 -19.64
C THR A 602 -7.68 1.45 -21.07
N ALA A 603 -8.65 0.60 -21.43
CA ALA A 603 -9.29 0.62 -22.74
C ALA A 603 -10.11 1.90 -23.00
N ASN A 604 -10.50 2.13 -24.25
CA ASN A 604 -11.38 3.24 -24.64
C ASN A 604 -12.69 3.22 -23.83
N GLY A 605 -13.14 4.39 -23.37
CA GLY A 605 -14.45 4.57 -22.75
C GLY A 605 -14.58 4.05 -21.32
N THR A 606 -13.49 3.65 -20.66
CA THR A 606 -13.53 3.17 -19.27
C THR A 606 -12.28 3.55 -18.48
N SER A 607 -12.45 3.95 -17.22
CA SER A 607 -11.38 4.07 -16.23
C SER A 607 -11.14 2.75 -15.47
N GLU A 608 -11.89 1.69 -15.74
CA GLU A 608 -11.71 0.40 -15.07
C GLU A 608 -10.46 -0.33 -15.61
N PRO A 609 -9.53 -0.77 -14.73
CA PRO A 609 -8.41 -1.61 -15.10
C PRO A 609 -8.86 -2.94 -15.73
N SER A 610 -8.01 -3.50 -16.60
CA SER A 610 -8.28 -4.79 -17.24
C SER A 610 -8.30 -5.93 -16.23
N GLY A 611 -9.19 -6.90 -16.43
CA GLY A 611 -9.32 -8.07 -15.55
C GLY A 611 -10.30 -7.87 -14.39
N GLY A 612 -10.90 -6.68 -14.27
CA GLY A 612 -11.89 -6.39 -13.24
C GLY A 612 -11.26 -6.26 -11.85
N PRO A 613 -12.01 -6.56 -10.77
CA PRO A 613 -11.55 -6.35 -9.40
C PRO A 613 -10.32 -7.17 -8.98
N ASP A 614 -10.12 -8.34 -9.61
CA ASP A 614 -9.01 -9.26 -9.37
C ASP A 614 -7.91 -9.13 -10.46
N GLY A 615 -8.01 -8.10 -11.31
CA GLY A 615 -7.10 -7.85 -12.43
C GLY A 615 -5.97 -6.88 -12.08
N ALA A 616 -5.66 -6.00 -13.04
CA ALA A 616 -4.71 -4.91 -12.82
C ALA A 616 -5.18 -4.03 -11.65
N PRO A 617 -4.29 -3.62 -10.75
CA PRO A 617 -4.68 -2.95 -9.51
C PRO A 617 -5.26 -1.56 -9.78
N TRP A 618 -6.19 -1.16 -8.92
CA TRP A 618 -6.62 0.23 -8.84
C TRP A 618 -5.59 1.05 -8.06
N GLY A 619 -5.26 2.25 -8.56
CA GLY A 619 -4.37 3.19 -7.89
C GLY A 619 -3.12 3.55 -8.71
N PRO A 620 -2.37 4.56 -8.27
CA PRO A 620 -1.31 5.17 -9.07
C PRO A 620 0.05 4.48 -8.93
N HIS A 621 0.11 3.14 -8.99
CA HIS A 621 1.37 2.38 -8.87
C HIS A 621 2.29 2.64 -10.08
N GLY A 622 1.75 2.48 -11.29
CA GLY A 622 2.45 2.71 -12.54
C GLY A 622 1.55 2.62 -13.78
N SER A 623 2.09 3.00 -14.93
CA SER A 623 1.39 3.04 -16.22
C SER A 623 2.36 3.03 -17.38
N THR A 624 1.84 2.67 -18.56
CA THR A 624 2.52 2.87 -19.83
C THR A 624 2.38 4.30 -20.37
N LYS A 625 1.67 5.17 -19.65
CA LYS A 625 1.42 6.58 -20.03
C LYS A 625 2.08 7.55 -19.07
N ASP A 626 2.54 8.68 -19.58
CA ASP A 626 3.12 9.77 -18.79
C ASP A 626 2.19 10.21 -17.66
N PHE A 627 2.76 10.66 -16.54
CA PHE A 627 2.06 11.05 -15.31
C PHE A 627 1.25 9.93 -14.64
N ILE A 628 1.59 8.67 -14.95
CA ILE A 628 0.90 7.48 -14.44
C ILE A 628 -0.60 7.55 -14.78
N LEU A 629 -0.92 7.94 -16.03
CA LEU A 629 -2.30 8.14 -16.45
C LEU A 629 -2.92 6.87 -17.04
N LYS A 630 -4.25 6.77 -16.95
CA LYS A 630 -5.03 5.70 -17.57
C LYS A 630 -5.21 5.86 -19.10
N GLY A 631 -4.86 7.02 -19.64
CA GLY A 631 -4.86 7.34 -21.06
C GLY A 631 -3.95 8.52 -21.35
N ASP A 632 -3.64 8.77 -22.62
CA ASP A 632 -2.79 9.89 -22.99
C ASP A 632 -3.49 11.24 -22.75
N TRP A 633 -2.71 12.23 -22.28
CA TRP A 633 -3.09 13.63 -22.27
C TRP A 633 -1.93 14.45 -22.83
N ASN A 634 -2.05 14.86 -24.09
CA ASN A 634 -0.98 15.55 -24.80
C ASN A 634 -1.55 16.45 -25.90
N LYS A 635 -0.66 16.98 -26.74
CA LYS A 635 -1.04 17.86 -27.85
C LYS A 635 -1.94 17.20 -28.89
N GLY A 636 -1.96 15.87 -29.02
CA GLY A 636 -2.85 15.13 -29.92
C GLY A 636 -4.25 14.88 -29.36
N THR A 637 -4.52 15.23 -28.10
CA THR A 637 -5.82 14.90 -27.50
C THR A 637 -6.96 15.67 -28.15
N GLY A 638 -7.96 14.91 -28.63
CA GLY A 638 -9.08 15.41 -29.42
C GLY A 638 -9.00 15.11 -30.92
N THR A 639 -7.91 14.51 -31.42
CA THR A 639 -7.67 14.33 -32.87
C THR A 639 -7.76 12.88 -33.36
N GLY A 640 -8.85 12.18 -33.07
CA GLY A 640 -9.03 10.78 -33.51
C GLY A 640 -8.70 9.72 -32.46
N GLN A 641 -8.00 10.09 -31.38
CA GLN A 641 -7.61 9.19 -30.30
C GLN A 641 -8.76 9.05 -29.29
N GLN A 642 -9.45 7.91 -29.32
CA GLN A 642 -10.62 7.68 -28.47
C GLN A 642 -10.24 7.20 -27.06
N ASP A 643 -9.04 6.64 -26.91
CA ASP A 643 -8.52 6.10 -25.65
C ASP A 643 -7.79 7.13 -24.78
N ASP A 644 -7.71 8.39 -25.21
CA ASP A 644 -7.15 9.47 -24.40
C ASP A 644 -7.91 9.69 -23.08
N LEU A 645 -7.20 10.25 -22.09
CA LEU A 645 -7.63 10.34 -20.70
C LEU A 645 -9.04 10.91 -20.52
N CYS A 646 -9.35 12.02 -21.21
CA CYS A 646 -10.64 12.69 -21.07
C CYS A 646 -11.80 11.77 -21.48
N PHE A 647 -11.58 10.88 -22.45
CA PHE A 647 -12.61 10.03 -23.01
C PHE A 647 -12.89 8.76 -22.20
N LYS A 648 -12.21 8.58 -21.06
CA LYS A 648 -12.63 7.61 -20.04
C LYS A 648 -13.90 8.05 -19.31
N CYS A 649 -14.16 9.36 -19.26
CA CYS A 649 -15.29 9.96 -18.55
C CYS A 649 -16.23 10.76 -19.47
N HIS A 650 -15.70 11.30 -20.57
CA HIS A 650 -16.44 12.11 -21.55
C HIS A 650 -16.66 11.34 -22.84
N ASN A 651 -17.86 11.41 -23.41
CA ASN A 651 -18.17 10.68 -24.63
C ASN A 651 -17.38 11.25 -25.84
N TYR A 652 -16.43 10.49 -26.37
CA TYR A 652 -15.63 10.88 -27.54
C TYR A 652 -16.48 11.36 -28.71
N ASN A 653 -17.63 10.71 -28.97
CA ASN A 653 -18.49 11.08 -30.08
C ASN A 653 -19.11 12.48 -29.93
N ASP A 654 -19.27 12.96 -28.70
CA ASP A 654 -19.86 14.26 -28.42
C ASP A 654 -18.83 15.37 -28.22
N TYR A 655 -17.54 15.02 -28.03
CA TYR A 655 -16.47 16.00 -27.78
C TYR A 655 -15.41 16.08 -28.88
N ALA A 656 -15.17 15.02 -29.65
CA ALA A 656 -14.03 14.98 -30.58
C ALA A 656 -14.32 14.33 -31.94
N ASN A 657 -15.37 13.50 -32.08
CA ASN A 657 -15.62 12.83 -33.36
C ASN A 657 -16.18 13.78 -34.45
N PRO A 658 -15.40 14.14 -35.51
CA PRO A 658 -15.89 15.02 -36.56
C PRO A 658 -17.03 14.39 -37.38
N ASN A 659 -17.16 13.06 -37.36
CA ASN A 659 -18.17 12.34 -38.14
C ASN A 659 -19.51 12.17 -37.41
N ASN A 660 -19.62 12.54 -36.13
CA ASN A 660 -20.88 12.46 -35.43
C ASN A 660 -21.86 13.49 -36.01
N SER A 661 -22.88 13.06 -36.75
CA SER A 661 -23.86 13.92 -37.43
C SER A 661 -24.96 14.44 -36.50
N ALA A 662 -25.20 13.77 -35.38
CA ALA A 662 -26.25 14.08 -34.41
C ALA A 662 -25.70 14.10 -32.96
N PRO A 663 -24.79 15.04 -32.64
CA PRO A 663 -24.18 15.08 -31.32
C PRO A 663 -25.16 15.50 -30.24
N ASN A 664 -25.01 14.89 -29.07
CA ASN A 664 -25.73 15.30 -27.88
C ASN A 664 -25.37 16.74 -27.49
N ALA A 665 -26.32 17.43 -26.86
CA ALA A 665 -26.10 18.78 -26.35
C ALA A 665 -25.02 18.76 -25.25
N SER A 666 -23.99 19.58 -25.39
CA SER A 666 -23.00 19.86 -24.34
C SER A 666 -23.25 21.24 -23.70
N GLY A 667 -22.52 21.56 -22.62
CA GLY A 667 -22.49 22.91 -22.05
C GLY A 667 -21.88 23.96 -22.98
N PHE A 668 -21.08 23.54 -23.96
CA PHE A 668 -20.54 24.39 -25.02
C PHE A 668 -21.40 24.24 -26.29
N ARG A 669 -22.54 24.94 -26.30
CA ARG A 669 -23.44 25.03 -27.46
C ARG A 669 -23.97 26.46 -27.63
N GLY A 670 -24.47 26.76 -28.83
CA GLY A 670 -25.14 28.03 -29.11
C GLY A 670 -26.59 28.07 -28.64
N ALA A 671 -27.04 29.28 -28.28
CA ALA A 671 -28.38 29.54 -27.74
C ALA A 671 -29.50 29.12 -28.70
N SER A 672 -30.60 28.59 -28.14
CA SER A 672 -31.76 28.10 -28.90
C SER A 672 -32.67 29.22 -29.44
N SER A 673 -32.71 30.41 -28.81
CA SER A 673 -33.68 31.48 -29.10
C SER A 673 -33.07 32.80 -29.62
N GLY A 674 -31.79 32.85 -29.97
CA GLY A 674 -31.12 34.06 -30.46
C GLY A 674 -31.06 34.16 -32.00
N GLY A 675 -31.55 35.27 -32.55
CA GLY A 675 -31.38 35.64 -33.96
C GLY A 675 -29.91 35.82 -34.32
N GLY A 676 -29.40 34.95 -35.20
CA GLY A 676 -28.20 35.28 -35.96
C GLY A 676 -28.55 36.42 -36.91
N GLY A 677 -28.25 37.66 -36.53
CA GLY A 677 -27.84 38.64 -37.53
C GLY A 677 -26.46 38.20 -38.01
N MET A 678 -26.21 37.76 -39.23
CA MET A 678 -26.97 37.89 -40.48
C MET A 678 -27.04 36.56 -41.23
N GLY A 679 -28.19 36.29 -41.84
CA GLY A 679 -28.34 35.47 -43.05
C GLY A 679 -27.77 34.05 -43.04
N GLY A 680 -28.60 33.07 -42.66
CA GLY A 680 -28.71 31.77 -43.35
C GLY A 680 -27.54 30.78 -43.34
N GLY A 681 -26.35 31.15 -42.90
CA GLY A 681 -25.21 30.26 -42.71
C GLY A 681 -24.31 30.85 -41.64
N GLY A 682 -24.20 30.20 -40.48
CA GLY A 682 -23.34 30.72 -39.43
C GLY A 682 -21.90 30.91 -39.92
N MET A 683 -21.14 31.76 -39.24
CA MET A 683 -19.72 31.98 -39.54
C MET A 683 -19.01 30.64 -39.82
N CYS A 684 -18.32 30.57 -40.96
CA CYS A 684 -17.68 29.36 -41.51
C CYS A 684 -18.59 28.23 -42.05
N GLY A 685 -19.87 28.47 -42.24
CA GLY A 685 -20.83 27.45 -42.72
C GLY A 685 -21.31 26.50 -41.63
N LEU A 686 -21.04 26.79 -40.36
CA LEU A 686 -21.55 26.03 -39.23
C LEU A 686 -22.89 26.61 -38.76
N SER A 687 -23.95 25.80 -38.70
CA SER A 687 -25.17 26.20 -37.98
C SER A 687 -24.88 26.16 -36.49
N PHE A 688 -24.89 27.32 -35.82
CA PHE A 688 -24.59 27.41 -34.39
C PHE A 688 -25.81 27.22 -33.49
N ARG A 689 -27.02 27.12 -34.05
CA ARG A 689 -28.24 26.93 -33.25
C ARG A 689 -28.31 25.51 -32.72
N SER A 690 -28.45 25.37 -31.40
CA SER A 690 -28.62 24.08 -30.71
C SER A 690 -27.54 23.04 -31.01
N THR A 691 -26.38 23.46 -31.51
CA THR A 691 -25.31 22.57 -31.96
C THR A 691 -24.22 22.50 -30.89
N ASN A 692 -23.81 21.29 -30.53
CA ASN A 692 -22.62 21.06 -29.72
C ASN A 692 -21.39 21.62 -30.46
N LEU A 693 -20.82 22.69 -29.95
CA LEU A 693 -19.78 23.47 -30.63
C LEU A 693 -18.45 22.73 -30.68
N HIS A 694 -18.22 21.73 -29.82
CA HIS A 694 -17.05 20.84 -29.96
C HIS A 694 -17.08 20.13 -31.32
N ILE A 695 -18.20 19.47 -31.64
CA ILE A 695 -18.37 18.76 -32.91
C ILE A 695 -18.49 19.74 -34.09
N GLY A 696 -19.09 20.91 -33.86
CA GLY A 696 -19.08 22.00 -34.85
C GLY A 696 -17.65 22.36 -35.27
N HIS A 697 -16.75 22.55 -34.31
CA HIS A 697 -15.35 22.82 -34.61
C HIS A 697 -14.60 21.61 -35.17
N ALA A 698 -14.79 20.41 -34.62
CA ALA A 698 -14.16 19.19 -35.12
C ALA A 698 -14.49 18.95 -36.61
N ARG A 699 -15.76 19.14 -37.01
CA ARG A 699 -16.20 19.05 -38.42
C ARG A 699 -15.53 20.09 -39.31
N LYS A 700 -15.36 21.32 -38.80
CA LYS A 700 -14.88 22.44 -39.62
C LYS A 700 -13.36 22.45 -39.78
N ILE A 701 -12.66 22.15 -38.70
CA ILE A 701 -11.20 22.23 -38.60
C ILE A 701 -10.56 20.85 -38.87
N GLY A 702 -11.30 19.76 -38.71
CA GLY A 702 -10.85 18.39 -38.95
C GLY A 702 -9.99 17.81 -37.81
N SER A 703 -9.20 18.65 -37.14
CA SER A 703 -8.32 18.28 -36.02
C SER A 703 -8.42 19.33 -34.92
N MET A 704 -9.37 19.14 -33.98
CA MET A 704 -9.52 20.04 -32.82
C MET A 704 -8.76 19.45 -31.64
N HIS A 705 -7.77 20.18 -31.14
CA HIS A 705 -6.98 19.75 -29.99
C HIS A 705 -7.58 20.34 -28.71
N CYS A 706 -7.86 19.51 -27.72
CA CYS A 706 -8.51 19.95 -26.48
C CYS A 706 -7.70 21.05 -25.76
N SER A 707 -6.37 20.96 -25.79
CA SER A 707 -5.44 21.91 -25.19
C SER A 707 -5.45 23.31 -25.81
N TRP A 708 -6.07 23.49 -26.98
CA TRP A 708 -6.29 24.83 -27.55
C TRP A 708 -7.26 25.68 -26.72
N CYS A 709 -8.16 25.03 -25.98
CA CYS A 709 -9.19 25.69 -25.17
C CYS A 709 -9.06 25.36 -23.69
N HIS A 710 -8.54 24.19 -23.33
CA HIS A 710 -8.49 23.70 -21.95
C HIS A 710 -7.09 23.80 -21.35
N ALA A 711 -7.04 23.98 -20.03
CA ALA A 711 -5.79 24.00 -19.27
C ALA A 711 -5.03 22.68 -19.41
N ALA A 712 -3.71 22.76 -19.51
CA ALA A 712 -2.83 21.60 -19.68
C ALA A 712 -2.71 20.72 -18.43
N VAL A 713 -3.15 21.20 -17.26
CA VAL A 713 -3.29 20.40 -16.05
C VAL A 713 -4.79 20.32 -15.71
N PRO A 714 -5.46 19.20 -16.02
CA PRO A 714 -6.91 19.08 -15.89
C PRO A 714 -7.33 18.70 -14.46
N HIS A 715 -6.83 19.40 -13.44
CA HIS A 715 -7.30 19.22 -12.05
C HIS A 715 -8.37 20.26 -11.73
N GLY A 716 -7.93 21.50 -11.53
CA GLY A 716 -8.76 22.69 -11.44
C GLY A 716 -8.10 23.87 -12.13
N TRP A 717 -8.87 24.94 -12.33
CA TRP A 717 -8.41 26.15 -13.02
C TRP A 717 -9.22 27.37 -12.62
N LYS A 718 -8.59 28.55 -12.61
CA LYS A 718 -9.21 29.84 -12.25
C LYS A 718 -10.48 30.18 -13.04
N ASN A 719 -10.62 29.64 -14.24
CA ASN A 719 -11.74 29.91 -15.13
C ASN A 719 -12.65 28.69 -15.30
N LYS A 720 -13.89 28.94 -15.72
CA LYS A 720 -14.93 27.92 -15.77
C LYS A 720 -14.61 26.84 -16.80
N ALA A 721 -15.08 25.62 -16.54
CA ALA A 721 -14.90 24.46 -17.43
C ALA A 721 -13.44 24.20 -17.84
N LEU A 722 -12.49 24.57 -16.98
CA LEU A 722 -11.05 24.47 -17.24
C LEU A 722 -10.59 25.23 -18.48
N LEU A 723 -11.31 26.29 -18.88
CA LEU A 723 -11.01 27.06 -20.09
C LEU A 723 -9.89 28.07 -19.86
N VAL A 724 -8.92 28.10 -20.77
CA VAL A 724 -7.86 29.11 -20.75
C VAL A 724 -8.33 30.43 -21.39
N ASP A 725 -7.68 31.54 -21.04
CA ASP A 725 -7.88 32.81 -21.74
C ASP A 725 -6.53 33.50 -21.88
N ILE A 726 -5.89 33.32 -23.03
CA ILE A 726 -4.52 33.80 -23.25
C ILE A 726 -4.42 35.33 -23.24
N SER A 727 -5.55 36.04 -23.40
CA SER A 727 -5.58 37.50 -23.31
C SER A 727 -5.31 37.99 -21.88
N GLN A 728 -5.66 37.19 -20.87
CA GLN A 728 -5.36 37.48 -19.45
C GLN A 728 -3.85 37.42 -19.16
N GLU A 729 -3.11 36.69 -19.99
CA GLU A 729 -1.66 36.54 -19.87
C GLU A 729 -0.88 37.49 -20.80
N GLY A 730 -1.57 38.29 -21.62
CA GLY A 730 -0.94 39.09 -22.68
C GLY A 730 -0.26 38.24 -23.77
N GLY A 731 -0.62 36.96 -23.86
CA GLY A 731 -0.04 36.00 -24.80
C GLY A 731 -0.57 36.15 -26.23
N ARG A 732 0.14 35.56 -27.19
CA ARG A 732 -0.31 35.43 -28.59
C ARG A 732 -0.54 33.96 -28.92
N ALA A 733 -1.62 33.66 -29.63
CA ALA A 733 -1.93 32.31 -30.09
C ALA A 733 -0.99 31.87 -31.23
N PRO A 734 -0.46 30.63 -31.22
CA PRO A 734 -0.53 29.65 -30.13
C PRO A 734 0.32 30.07 -28.92
N TYR A 735 -0.27 30.01 -27.73
CA TYR A 735 0.42 30.33 -26.48
C TYR A 735 0.78 29.05 -25.73
N SER A 736 2.04 28.91 -25.33
CA SER A 736 2.51 27.80 -24.48
C SER A 736 3.30 28.38 -23.32
N SER A 737 2.88 28.04 -22.11
CA SER A 737 3.49 28.49 -20.86
C SER A 737 3.14 27.48 -19.79
N ALA A 738 4.15 26.75 -19.34
CA ALA A 738 3.98 25.74 -18.32
C ALA A 738 3.58 26.37 -16.97
N PRO A 739 2.81 25.66 -16.14
CA PRO A 739 2.29 24.31 -16.39
C PRO A 739 0.94 24.29 -17.11
N TYR A 740 0.25 25.42 -17.25
CA TYR A 740 -1.19 25.44 -17.58
C TYR A 740 -1.56 25.66 -19.04
N TYR A 741 -0.63 26.09 -19.90
CA TYR A 741 -0.91 26.42 -21.29
C TYR A 741 -0.10 25.54 -22.24
N MET A 742 -0.79 24.79 -23.10
CA MET A 742 -0.21 23.91 -24.12
C MET A 742 -0.83 24.20 -25.49
N GLN A 743 -0.15 25.02 -26.31
CA GLN A 743 -0.67 25.49 -27.61
C GLN A 743 -2.07 26.12 -27.54
N ALA A 744 -2.33 26.87 -26.47
CA ALA A 744 -3.59 27.53 -26.23
C ALA A 744 -3.91 28.59 -27.30
N MET A 745 -5.17 28.62 -27.75
CA MET A 745 -5.70 29.51 -28.79
C MET A 745 -6.82 30.41 -28.26
N LEU A 746 -7.56 29.96 -27.24
CA LEU A 746 -8.72 30.67 -26.69
C LEU A 746 -8.29 32.03 -26.10
N GLY A 747 -8.93 33.10 -26.56
CA GLY A 747 -8.59 34.49 -26.20
C GLY A 747 -7.62 35.20 -27.15
N GLY A 748 -7.17 34.56 -28.24
CA GLY A 748 -6.16 35.14 -29.15
C GLY A 748 -6.59 36.40 -29.90
N GLY A 749 -7.88 36.66 -30.05
CA GLY A 749 -8.42 37.89 -30.63
C GLY A 749 -8.83 38.96 -29.62
N GLY A 750 -8.70 38.69 -28.32
CA GLY A 750 -9.19 39.52 -27.23
C GLY A 750 -9.84 38.70 -26.11
N ALA A 751 -10.33 39.38 -25.08
CA ALA A 751 -10.91 38.75 -23.89
C ALA A 751 -12.06 37.80 -24.19
N VAL A 752 -12.12 36.71 -23.42
CA VAL A 752 -13.24 35.77 -23.44
C VAL A 752 -14.45 36.40 -22.76
N ASN A 753 -15.60 36.43 -23.44
CA ASN A 753 -16.86 36.85 -22.84
C ASN A 753 -17.54 35.65 -22.19
N TRP A 754 -17.44 35.53 -20.88
CA TRP A 754 -17.91 34.36 -20.14
C TRP A 754 -19.45 34.26 -20.11
N LYS A 755 -19.99 33.44 -21.02
CA LYS A 755 -21.44 33.15 -21.10
C LYS A 755 -21.84 32.00 -20.20
N SER A 756 -23.13 31.93 -19.91
CA SER A 756 -23.70 30.76 -19.28
C SER A 756 -23.63 29.55 -20.23
N SER A 757 -23.52 28.34 -19.68
CA SER A 757 -23.55 27.10 -20.42
C SER A 757 -24.80 27.05 -21.30
N GLY A 758 -24.62 26.64 -22.55
CA GLY A 758 -25.69 26.62 -23.55
C GLY A 758 -25.91 27.91 -24.34
N ASN A 759 -25.22 29.00 -23.99
CA ASN A 759 -25.42 30.32 -24.61
C ASN A 759 -24.14 30.89 -25.25
N TRP A 760 -23.22 30.03 -25.68
CA TRP A 760 -21.95 30.45 -26.28
C TRP A 760 -22.10 30.84 -27.74
N THR A 761 -21.37 31.88 -28.16
CA THR A 761 -21.36 32.37 -29.54
C THR A 761 -19.93 32.65 -30.00
N SER A 762 -19.73 32.87 -31.30
CA SER A 762 -18.41 33.18 -31.84
C SER A 762 -17.83 34.53 -31.39
N SER A 763 -18.65 35.46 -30.87
CA SER A 763 -18.14 36.69 -30.26
C SER A 763 -17.53 36.45 -28.88
N ASP A 764 -17.77 35.29 -28.27
CA ASP A 764 -17.37 35.04 -26.88
C ASP A 764 -15.96 34.46 -26.75
N CYS A 765 -15.39 33.88 -27.80
CA CYS A 765 -14.11 33.17 -27.75
C CYS A 765 -12.89 34.03 -28.18
N GLY A 766 -12.91 35.33 -27.89
CA GLY A 766 -11.93 36.30 -28.41
C GLY A 766 -12.38 37.02 -29.69
N GLY A 767 -13.68 36.97 -30.00
CA GLY A 767 -14.31 37.80 -31.02
C GLY A 767 -14.51 37.14 -32.39
N VAL A 768 -15.51 37.66 -33.11
CA VAL A 768 -15.98 37.12 -34.40
C VAL A 768 -14.88 37.11 -35.46
N ARG A 769 -14.06 38.17 -35.53
CA ARG A 769 -12.97 38.25 -36.52
C ARG A 769 -11.91 37.18 -36.29
N TRP A 770 -11.49 36.98 -35.04
CA TRP A 770 -10.52 35.96 -34.65
C TRP A 770 -11.03 34.56 -35.00
N MET A 771 -12.21 34.21 -34.51
CA MET A 771 -12.84 32.92 -34.81
C MET A 771 -13.02 32.70 -36.32
N GLY A 772 -13.38 33.75 -37.08
CA GLY A 772 -13.51 33.68 -38.53
C GLY A 772 -12.18 33.56 -39.29
N MET A 773 -11.06 34.01 -38.73
CA MET A 773 -9.72 33.82 -39.29
C MET A 773 -9.17 32.44 -38.97
N SER A 774 -9.19 32.04 -37.70
CA SER A 774 -8.71 30.72 -37.23
C SER A 774 -9.47 29.58 -37.89
N CYS A 775 -10.74 29.79 -38.24
CA CYS A 775 -11.52 28.79 -38.95
C CYS A 775 -11.20 28.69 -40.46
N ARG A 776 -10.74 29.79 -41.09
CA ARG A 776 -10.34 29.79 -42.51
C ARG A 776 -8.91 29.29 -42.71
N ASN A 777 -8.07 29.53 -41.73
CA ASN A 777 -6.70 29.08 -41.69
C ASN A 777 -6.43 28.54 -40.28
N PRO A 778 -6.85 27.29 -39.99
CA PRO A 778 -6.55 26.67 -38.72
C PRO A 778 -5.03 26.61 -38.51
N PRO A 779 -4.58 26.79 -37.26
CA PRO A 779 -3.15 26.86 -36.91
C PRO A 779 -2.39 25.56 -37.16
#